data_AF-A0A3C1HH85-F1
#
_entry.id   AF-A0A3C1HH85-F1
#
_cell.length_a   1.000
_cell.length_b   1.000
_cell.length_c   1.000
_cell.angle_alpha   90.00
_cell.angle_beta   90.00
_cell.angle_gamma   90.00
#
_symmetry.space_group_name_H-M   'P 1'
#
loop_
_entity.id
_entity.type
_entity.pdbx_description
1 polymer ?
#
loop_
_entity_poly.entity_id
_entity_poly.type
_entity_poly.pdbx_seq_one_letter_code
_entity_poly.pdbx_strand_id
1 'polypeptide(L)'
;MARLIRNTVLVLLVAGGWIFACGGVFAAAPDDPLQQQSARQEGIRNSAAKIGGQLDQILSEFELNGLSGEDVKVLRAIRGVLNRLTDQEMAKVLEYLTEARKAPEANGQRVAEAFSGQRSIITQLRQLLVEYQRQQVVHDIALRLKELAARQTENMRLAVWLARQVDRKTLEQFQESHRLNLQLQETEEASLRVETAQVVDQLERLVGQSVDAATAERPRRALGQAREGGLLPSLNGALEGLKTARLLGAAGDEKRARDQMREVARLLTLSLDKQDALREALRELDSAIDRQSALSEATRKLQNRDEAAKREGEQAEVVDAADLIRHDIQDLAPSAAGHLQAATDRMQEARGNLLTAPTPQQAREQAMARQGEAMTKLEQARRDLVDELAKAETPKPKQSALASIEALQEQVRELIRRQQELRKETQSNPATDLPRQAPRQGDLKDLAQETQQRSAKPAPGAAEALGDAAAHMQSLQKQMADSRNDDAEHQGALDALARAERELARVKEKLDQAARELAQVKELLQKLIAIIADQQELFAVTTRAALKAEPPEMSPEANRQLVLGERTKSLQQEALKPCPKGAEFLDTGAAYMAMAREQLTRRAPSEAQGKQTLALKELYAARRELERKAGDLQEELGEESEEPEGPSLDDLSDVLAAAQKDVNEALAQLQQGAANAMQTIREKQQQVVTDLSQPSLSAPATAQARRDADAAVLKLGSAELAPAIEAMKAALAAMDRGIKSRVPDVSEGAPNMPTIADNQKEVISLAESLAQAMKNATAAAMDKAANALEAASKKIRPLSSGKMGPLPGSAQAEVEAAQEDLDSGAAAAGDHKGGQAQSSAQKAGQHLAQAQAAIALAKSGLSSDGQQQAANSQGQGKQAGQGRTKRSQQSQPGPKGDGKEGNWRGQGGADGPTETASGGSRFLGLPARDRAAIQQSQGEAYPQEYGPFVEQYLRNLSDQAEPK
;
A
#
# COMPACT_ATOMS: atom_id res chain seq x y z
N MET A 1 -18.25 29.93 -29.50
CA MET A 1 -17.29 30.26 -28.42
C MET A 1 -15.90 29.65 -28.60
N ALA A 2 -15.73 28.49 -29.28
CA ALA A 2 -14.40 27.91 -29.57
C ALA A 2 -13.51 28.70 -30.58
N ARG A 3 -14.04 29.70 -31.29
CA ARG A 3 -13.24 30.59 -32.16
C ARG A 3 -12.77 31.89 -31.48
N LEU A 4 -13.32 32.25 -30.31
CA LEU A 4 -12.88 33.44 -29.57
C LEU A 4 -11.65 33.14 -28.68
N ILE A 5 -11.47 31.89 -28.25
CA ILE A 5 -10.34 31.45 -27.42
C ILE A 5 -9.08 31.19 -28.28
N ARG A 6 -9.26 30.82 -29.55
CA ARG A 6 -8.15 30.57 -30.50
C ARG A 6 -7.41 31.85 -30.93
N ASN A 7 -8.03 33.02 -30.82
CA ASN A 7 -7.43 34.31 -31.25
C ASN A 7 -6.80 35.14 -30.11
N THR A 8 -7.11 34.87 -28.85
CA THR A 8 -6.50 35.59 -27.70
C THR A 8 -5.18 34.97 -27.23
N VAL A 9 -4.96 33.68 -27.46
CA VAL A 9 -3.69 33.00 -27.11
C VAL A 9 -2.62 33.19 -28.19
N LEU A 10 -3.02 33.39 -29.46
CA LEU A 10 -2.06 33.65 -30.55
C LEU A 10 -1.47 35.08 -30.52
N VAL A 11 -2.13 36.03 -29.86
CA VAL A 11 -1.69 37.45 -29.80
C VAL A 11 -0.76 37.73 -28.59
N LEU A 12 -0.71 36.85 -27.59
CA LEU A 12 0.17 37.01 -26.42
C LEU A 12 1.59 36.43 -26.60
N LEU A 13 1.85 35.70 -27.70
CA LEU A 13 3.15 35.08 -27.99
C LEU A 13 4.02 35.85 -29.00
N VAL A 14 3.56 36.98 -29.54
CA VAL A 14 4.36 37.85 -30.44
C VAL A 14 5.03 39.03 -29.71
N ALA A 15 4.74 39.26 -28.42
CA ALA A 15 5.27 40.41 -27.66
C ALA A 15 6.40 40.09 -26.65
N GLY A 16 6.99 38.89 -26.70
CA GLY A 16 8.11 38.48 -25.83
C GLY A 16 9.48 38.38 -26.50
N GLY A 17 9.58 38.76 -27.78
CA GLY A 17 10.86 38.84 -28.49
C GLY A 17 11.54 40.18 -28.22
N TRP A 18 12.42 40.25 -27.21
CA TRP A 18 13.34 41.37 -27.03
C TRP A 18 14.78 40.93 -27.34
N ILE A 19 15.13 41.11 -28.61
CA ILE A 19 16.29 41.86 -29.12
C ILE A 19 17.62 41.71 -28.35
N PHE A 20 18.57 41.06 -29.02
CA PHE A 20 20.02 41.27 -28.85
C PHE A 20 20.37 42.75 -29.05
N ALA A 21 20.98 43.38 -28.05
CA ALA A 21 21.76 44.61 -28.22
C ALA A 21 23.10 44.46 -27.48
N CYS A 22 24.19 44.53 -28.24
CA CYS A 22 25.54 44.69 -27.72
C CYS A 22 25.73 46.09 -27.12
N GLY A 23 26.44 46.19 -26.00
CA GLY A 23 27.10 47.42 -25.55
C GLY A 23 26.79 47.80 -24.09
N GLY A 24 27.77 47.63 -23.20
CA GLY A 24 27.74 48.16 -21.84
C GLY A 24 28.51 47.31 -20.85
N VAL A 25 29.83 47.53 -20.75
CA VAL A 25 30.63 47.04 -19.63
C VAL A 25 30.13 47.76 -18.36
N PHE A 26 29.36 47.06 -17.54
CA PHE A 26 29.22 47.34 -16.12
C PHE A 26 29.62 46.09 -15.36
N ALA A 27 30.64 46.23 -14.51
CA ALA A 27 31.18 45.18 -13.67
C ALA A 27 30.10 44.67 -12.69
N ALA A 28 29.80 43.38 -12.74
CA ALA A 28 29.10 42.65 -11.68
C ALA A 28 30.11 41.72 -10.99
N ALA A 29 29.99 41.65 -9.66
CA ALA A 29 30.83 40.87 -8.73
C ALA A 29 30.93 39.37 -9.11
N PRO A 30 31.90 38.59 -8.57
CA PRO A 30 31.92 37.16 -8.80
C PRO A 30 30.67 36.55 -8.15
N ASP A 31 29.73 36.09 -8.97
CA ASP A 31 28.52 35.41 -8.51
C ASP A 31 28.91 34.13 -7.76
N ASP A 32 28.46 34.03 -6.51
CA ASP A 32 28.66 32.88 -5.62
C ASP A 32 28.08 31.60 -6.28
N PRO A 33 28.88 30.57 -6.61
CA PRO A 33 28.42 29.39 -7.34
C PRO A 33 27.32 28.63 -6.60
N LEU A 34 27.30 28.70 -5.26
CA LEU A 34 26.25 28.12 -4.43
C LEU A 34 24.92 28.86 -4.56
N GLN A 35 24.95 30.18 -4.80
CA GLN A 35 23.76 30.99 -5.04
C GLN A 35 23.15 30.74 -6.43
N GLN A 36 24.00 30.52 -7.43
CA GLN A 36 23.53 30.09 -8.75
C GLN A 36 22.92 28.68 -8.69
N GLN A 37 23.51 27.80 -7.88
CA GLN A 37 23.02 26.44 -7.68
C GLN A 37 21.70 26.43 -6.89
N SER A 38 21.54 27.25 -5.84
CA SER A 38 20.27 27.35 -5.11
C SER A 38 19.15 27.90 -5.99
N ALA A 39 19.41 28.93 -6.81
CA ALA A 39 18.44 29.48 -7.75
C ALA A 39 18.01 28.45 -8.81
N ARG A 40 18.94 27.58 -9.26
CA ARG A 40 18.61 26.46 -10.17
C ARG A 40 17.71 25.42 -9.49
N GLN A 41 18.00 25.06 -8.24
CA GLN A 41 17.18 24.10 -7.50
C GLN A 41 15.78 24.63 -7.20
N GLU A 42 15.63 25.92 -6.90
CA GLU A 42 14.31 26.56 -6.77
C GLU A 42 13.53 26.57 -8.10
N GLY A 43 14.21 26.79 -9.23
CA GLY A 43 13.60 26.69 -10.56
C GLY A 43 13.06 25.29 -10.87
N ILE A 44 13.83 24.25 -10.53
CA ILE A 44 13.42 22.84 -10.67
C ILE A 44 12.23 22.54 -9.76
N ARG A 45 12.24 23.01 -8.50
CA ARG A 45 11.14 22.85 -7.54
C ARG A 45 9.84 23.44 -8.05
N ASN A 46 9.86 24.70 -8.50
CA ASN A 46 8.67 25.40 -8.96
C ASN A 46 8.07 24.74 -10.21
N SER A 47 8.95 24.27 -11.10
CA SER A 47 8.51 23.65 -12.35
C SER A 47 7.97 22.23 -12.10
N ALA A 48 8.58 21.45 -11.20
CA ALA A 48 8.06 20.16 -10.76
C ALA A 48 6.72 20.29 -10.00
N ALA A 49 6.55 21.32 -9.16
CA ALA A 49 5.29 21.60 -8.47
C ALA A 49 4.16 21.98 -9.45
N LYS A 50 4.47 22.79 -10.47
CA LYS A 50 3.51 23.15 -11.52
C LYS A 50 3.00 21.92 -12.28
N ILE A 51 3.89 20.96 -12.54
CA ILE A 51 3.53 19.72 -13.26
C ILE A 51 2.88 18.70 -12.36
N GLY A 52 3.24 18.66 -11.08
CA GLY A 52 2.46 17.95 -10.07
C GLY A 52 0.99 18.39 -10.14
N GLY A 53 0.74 19.71 -10.20
CA GLY A 53 -0.61 20.25 -10.36
C GLY A 53 -1.28 19.90 -11.70
N GLN A 54 -0.53 19.89 -12.81
CA GLN A 54 -1.09 19.45 -14.11
C GLN A 54 -1.40 17.95 -14.12
N LEU A 55 -0.57 17.12 -13.50
CA LEU A 55 -0.82 15.69 -13.34
C LEU A 55 -2.01 15.44 -12.41
N ASP A 56 -2.19 16.22 -11.35
CA ASP A 56 -3.38 16.14 -10.47
C ASP A 56 -4.65 16.49 -11.25
N GLN A 57 -4.59 17.48 -12.14
CA GLN A 57 -5.70 17.81 -13.02
C GLN A 57 -6.01 16.67 -14.00
N ILE A 58 -4.99 16.09 -14.63
CA ILE A 58 -5.15 14.95 -15.54
C ILE A 58 -5.71 13.73 -14.79
N LEU A 59 -5.13 13.38 -13.63
CA LEU A 59 -5.58 12.25 -12.80
C LEU A 59 -7.01 12.45 -12.31
N SER A 60 -7.40 13.67 -11.92
CA SER A 60 -8.78 13.96 -11.53
C SER A 60 -9.75 13.90 -12.72
N GLU A 61 -9.34 14.31 -13.92
CA GLU A 61 -10.14 14.10 -15.14
C GLU A 61 -10.30 12.61 -15.49
N PHE A 62 -9.26 11.79 -15.28
CA PHE A 62 -9.35 10.33 -15.43
C PHE A 62 -10.33 9.72 -14.41
N GLU A 63 -10.23 10.10 -13.14
CA GLU A 63 -11.10 9.63 -12.06
C GLU A 63 -12.56 10.07 -12.28
N LEU A 64 -12.81 11.31 -12.69
CA LEU A 64 -14.14 11.84 -13.00
C LEU A 64 -14.81 11.13 -14.18
N ASN A 65 -14.02 10.62 -15.13
CA ASN A 65 -14.49 9.86 -16.27
C ASN A 65 -14.55 8.34 -16.03
N GLY A 66 -14.25 7.87 -14.81
CA GLY A 66 -14.23 6.45 -14.49
C GLY A 66 -13.19 5.68 -15.31
N LEU A 67 -12.13 6.35 -15.74
CA LEU A 67 -11.03 5.77 -16.50
C LEU A 67 -9.92 5.37 -15.52
N SER A 68 -9.82 4.07 -15.27
CA SER A 68 -8.74 3.42 -14.53
C SER A 68 -7.88 2.59 -15.48
N GLY A 69 -6.62 2.39 -15.13
CA GLY A 69 -5.71 1.58 -15.94
C GLY A 69 -4.26 1.71 -15.48
N GLU A 70 -3.38 0.94 -16.12
CA GLU A 70 -1.96 0.94 -15.81
C GLU A 70 -1.30 2.29 -16.08
N ASP A 71 -1.73 3.00 -17.13
CA ASP A 71 -1.27 4.36 -17.43
C ASP A 71 -1.57 5.32 -16.27
N VAL A 72 -2.77 5.24 -15.68
CA VAL A 72 -3.17 6.06 -14.52
C VAL A 72 -2.36 5.66 -13.28
N LYS A 73 -2.06 4.37 -13.10
CA LYS A 73 -1.19 3.88 -12.02
C LYS A 73 0.24 4.42 -12.18
N VAL A 74 0.79 4.43 -13.39
CA VAL A 74 2.13 4.98 -13.69
C VAL A 74 2.14 6.50 -13.54
N LEU A 75 1.12 7.22 -14.01
CA LEU A 75 1.00 8.67 -13.81
C LEU A 75 0.88 9.05 -12.33
N ARG A 76 0.15 8.25 -11.52
CA ARG A 76 0.07 8.42 -10.06
C ARG A 76 1.41 8.12 -9.38
N ALA A 77 2.15 7.11 -9.86
CA ALA A 77 3.50 6.82 -9.39
C ALA A 77 4.48 7.97 -9.72
N ILE A 78 4.45 8.49 -10.96
CA ILE A 78 5.22 9.66 -11.39
C ILE A 78 4.87 10.87 -10.50
N ARG A 79 3.58 11.11 -10.24
CA ARG A 79 3.12 12.18 -9.34
C ARG A 79 3.65 12.02 -7.91
N GLY A 80 3.65 10.80 -7.39
CA GLY A 80 4.20 10.49 -6.06
C GLY A 80 5.71 10.73 -5.98
N VAL A 81 6.47 10.31 -7.00
CA VAL A 81 7.91 10.56 -7.10
C VAL A 81 8.22 12.05 -7.23
N LEU A 82 7.44 12.79 -8.04
CA LEU A 82 7.54 14.24 -8.16
C LEU A 82 7.25 14.96 -6.82
N ASN A 83 6.29 14.46 -6.03
CA ASN A 83 5.99 15.04 -4.71
C ASN A 83 7.14 14.85 -3.72
N ARG A 84 7.75 13.67 -3.70
CA ARG A 84 8.94 13.40 -2.85
C ARG A 84 10.12 14.27 -3.26
N LEU A 85 10.31 14.45 -4.58
CA LEU A 85 11.33 15.35 -5.12
C LEU A 85 11.08 16.81 -4.67
N THR A 86 9.84 17.33 -4.76
CA THR A 86 9.53 18.74 -4.48
C THR A 86 9.47 19.09 -2.99
N ASP A 87 8.94 18.20 -2.16
CA ASP A 87 8.57 18.54 -0.77
C ASP A 87 9.63 18.13 0.24
N GLN A 88 10.25 16.96 0.07
CA GLN A 88 11.11 16.37 1.10
C GLN A 88 12.60 16.48 0.76
N GLU A 89 13.00 16.18 -0.47
CA GLU A 89 14.42 16.17 -0.84
C GLU A 89 14.92 17.56 -1.27
N MET A 90 14.17 18.28 -2.09
CA MET A 90 14.59 19.62 -2.54
C MET A 90 14.61 20.65 -1.40
N ALA A 91 13.72 20.51 -0.42
CA ALA A 91 13.75 21.33 0.80
C ALA A 91 15.06 21.10 1.58
N LYS A 92 15.50 19.85 1.72
CA LYS A 92 16.77 19.48 2.37
C LYS A 92 17.99 19.96 1.56
N VAL A 93 17.97 19.83 0.23
CA VAL A 93 19.07 20.34 -0.63
C VAL A 93 19.19 21.86 -0.49
N LEU A 94 18.09 22.61 -0.50
CA LEU A 94 18.10 24.06 -0.31
C LEU A 94 18.55 24.46 1.10
N GLU A 95 18.12 23.72 2.13
CA GLU A 95 18.58 23.89 3.50
C GLU A 95 20.09 23.64 3.62
N TYR A 96 20.60 22.54 3.09
CA TYR A 96 22.03 22.22 3.12
C TYR A 96 22.88 23.15 2.26
N LEU A 97 22.39 23.66 1.14
CA LEU A 97 23.08 24.71 0.37
C LEU A 97 23.13 26.04 1.16
N THR A 98 22.06 26.35 1.90
CA THR A 98 22.00 27.53 2.77
C THR A 98 22.92 27.38 4.00
N GLU A 99 23.01 26.18 4.57
CA GLU A 99 23.92 25.86 5.68
C GLU A 99 25.39 25.78 5.24
N ALA A 100 25.67 25.22 4.06
CA ALA A 100 27.02 25.20 3.47
C ALA A 100 27.53 26.62 3.16
N ARG A 101 26.62 27.55 2.82
CA ARG A 101 26.94 28.97 2.68
C ARG A 101 27.35 29.63 4.00
N LYS A 102 26.83 29.14 5.14
CA LYS A 102 27.15 29.63 6.49
C LYS A 102 28.42 28.97 7.08
N ALA A 103 28.75 27.75 6.67
CA ALA A 103 29.91 26.99 7.13
C ALA A 103 30.44 26.03 6.04
N PRO A 104 31.37 26.46 5.17
CA PRO A 104 31.76 25.72 3.97
C PRO A 104 32.58 24.44 4.23
N GLU A 105 33.34 24.35 5.34
CA GLU A 105 34.21 23.19 5.62
C GLU A 105 33.51 22.04 6.38
N ALA A 106 32.37 22.27 7.04
CA ALA A 106 31.69 21.28 7.88
C ALA A 106 30.56 20.51 7.17
N ASN A 107 30.06 21.02 6.03
CA ASN A 107 28.80 20.56 5.44
C ASN A 107 28.93 19.90 4.04
N GLY A 108 30.14 19.72 3.52
CA GLY A 108 30.37 19.13 2.19
C GLY A 108 29.84 17.70 2.01
N GLN A 109 29.90 16.87 3.06
CA GLN A 109 29.33 15.51 3.04
C GLN A 109 27.80 15.50 2.99
N ARG A 110 27.13 16.40 3.73
CA ARG A 110 25.65 16.49 3.76
C ARG A 110 25.08 16.99 2.44
N VAL A 111 25.78 17.91 1.77
CA VAL A 111 25.43 18.37 0.42
C VAL A 111 25.58 17.23 -0.59
N ALA A 112 26.65 16.42 -0.51
CA ALA A 112 26.86 15.27 -1.40
C ALA A 112 25.80 14.16 -1.20
N GLU A 113 25.43 13.87 0.05
CA GLU A 113 24.37 12.91 0.38
C GLU A 113 23.00 13.36 -0.19
N ALA A 114 22.67 14.65 -0.10
CA ALA A 114 21.42 15.17 -0.65
C ALA A 114 21.37 15.12 -2.19
N PHE A 115 22.49 15.39 -2.87
CA PHE A 115 22.59 15.18 -4.32
C PHE A 115 22.52 13.71 -4.73
N SER A 116 22.98 12.79 -3.88
CA SER A 116 22.86 11.35 -4.13
C SER A 116 21.40 10.85 -4.07
N GLY A 117 20.61 11.37 -3.11
CA GLY A 117 19.17 11.12 -3.02
C GLY A 117 18.42 11.61 -4.27
N GLN A 118 18.70 12.86 -4.68
CA GLN A 118 18.13 13.45 -5.90
C GLN A 118 18.42 12.61 -7.15
N ARG A 119 19.65 12.09 -7.28
CA ARG A 119 20.05 11.25 -8.42
C ARG A 119 19.32 9.89 -8.43
N SER A 120 19.07 9.32 -7.25
CA SER A 120 18.26 8.11 -7.10
C SER A 120 16.80 8.36 -7.56
N ILE A 121 16.20 9.46 -7.11
CA ILE A 121 14.83 9.85 -7.50
C ILE A 121 14.72 10.11 -9.01
N ILE A 122 15.68 10.82 -9.61
CA ILE A 122 15.70 11.05 -11.06
C ILE A 122 15.80 9.73 -11.84
N THR A 123 16.58 8.78 -11.32
CA THR A 123 16.69 7.45 -11.94
C THR A 123 15.35 6.70 -11.88
N GLN A 124 14.65 6.76 -10.74
CA GLN A 124 13.30 6.19 -10.59
C GLN A 124 12.29 6.86 -11.53
N LEU A 125 12.35 8.18 -11.68
CA LEU A 125 11.50 8.95 -12.59
C LEU A 125 11.76 8.57 -14.06
N ARG A 126 13.03 8.44 -14.47
CA ARG A 126 13.42 7.98 -15.80
C ARG A 126 12.87 6.57 -16.07
N GLN A 127 12.94 5.68 -15.08
CA GLN A 127 12.42 4.32 -15.20
C GLN A 127 10.89 4.30 -15.37
N LEU A 128 10.16 5.11 -14.59
CA LEU A 128 8.71 5.24 -14.72
C LEU A 128 8.29 5.88 -16.05
N LEU A 129 9.06 6.84 -16.56
CA LEU A 129 8.79 7.46 -17.86
C LEU A 129 8.96 6.46 -19.00
N VAL A 130 10.03 5.67 -18.96
CA VAL A 130 10.25 4.60 -19.95
C VAL A 130 9.11 3.59 -19.89
N GLU A 131 8.62 3.25 -18.69
CA GLU A 131 7.46 2.37 -18.54
C GLU A 131 6.18 2.98 -19.11
N TYR A 132 5.93 4.27 -18.90
CA TYR A 132 4.80 4.99 -19.49
C TYR A 132 4.85 5.03 -21.03
N GLN A 133 6.00 5.40 -21.62
CA GLN A 133 6.19 5.39 -23.08
C GLN A 133 5.95 3.99 -23.65
N ARG A 134 6.41 2.96 -22.93
CA ARG A 134 6.22 1.57 -23.33
C ARG A 134 4.75 1.19 -23.35
N GLN A 135 3.98 1.56 -22.34
CA GLN A 135 2.54 1.32 -22.27
C GLN A 135 1.78 2.03 -23.39
N GLN A 136 2.14 3.27 -23.72
CA GLN A 136 1.58 3.98 -24.88
C GLN A 136 1.82 3.23 -26.20
N VAL A 137 3.05 2.76 -26.43
CA VAL A 137 3.38 1.99 -27.64
C VAL A 137 2.60 0.67 -27.69
N VAL A 138 2.41 -0.02 -26.55
CA VAL A 138 1.55 -1.23 -26.47
C VAL A 138 0.12 -0.90 -26.88
N HIS A 139 -0.43 0.21 -26.38
CA HIS A 139 -1.79 0.64 -26.70
C HIS A 139 -1.95 1.01 -28.18
N ASP A 140 -1.00 1.76 -28.74
CA ASP A 140 -1.01 2.15 -30.16
C ASP A 140 -0.94 0.93 -31.10
N ILE A 141 -0.10 -0.06 -30.77
CA ILE A 141 -0.03 -1.33 -31.50
C ILE A 141 -1.38 -2.05 -31.46
N ALA A 142 -2.04 -2.10 -30.30
CA ALA A 142 -3.34 -2.72 -30.16
C ALA A 142 -4.42 -2.02 -31.00
N LEU A 143 -4.46 -0.69 -30.98
CA LEU A 143 -5.37 0.11 -31.81
C LEU A 143 -5.13 -0.15 -33.31
N ARG A 144 -3.86 -0.19 -33.73
CA ARG A 144 -3.51 -0.45 -35.13
C ARG A 144 -3.94 -1.86 -35.56
N LEU A 145 -3.76 -2.86 -34.71
CA LEU A 145 -4.25 -4.22 -34.98
C LEU A 145 -5.78 -4.29 -35.05
N LYS A 146 -6.51 -3.55 -34.20
CA LYS A 146 -7.97 -3.44 -34.27
C LYS A 146 -8.43 -2.80 -35.59
N GLU A 147 -7.74 -1.75 -36.05
CA GLU A 147 -8.00 -1.10 -37.34
C GLU A 147 -7.75 -2.04 -38.53
N LEU A 148 -6.61 -2.75 -38.53
CA LEU A 148 -6.28 -3.73 -39.56
C LEU A 148 -7.27 -4.90 -39.58
N ALA A 149 -7.71 -5.39 -38.41
CA ALA A 149 -8.77 -6.39 -38.31
C ALA A 149 -10.11 -5.90 -38.89
N ALA A 150 -10.45 -4.62 -38.71
CA ALA A 150 -11.66 -4.06 -39.31
C ALA A 150 -11.58 -4.04 -40.85
N ARG A 151 -10.44 -3.60 -41.41
CA ARG A 151 -10.20 -3.63 -42.86
C ARG A 151 -10.21 -5.08 -43.41
N GLN A 152 -9.60 -6.02 -42.70
CA GLN A 152 -9.64 -7.44 -43.03
C GLN A 152 -11.07 -8.00 -43.07
N THR A 153 -11.95 -7.49 -42.20
CA THR A 153 -13.37 -7.88 -42.17
C THR A 153 -14.09 -7.46 -43.45
N GLU A 154 -13.84 -6.24 -43.92
CA GLU A 154 -14.38 -5.76 -45.19
C GLU A 154 -13.83 -6.54 -46.39
N ASN A 155 -12.53 -6.84 -46.38
CA ASN A 155 -11.91 -7.65 -47.44
C ASN A 155 -12.54 -9.06 -47.51
N MET A 156 -12.71 -9.71 -46.35
CA MET A 156 -13.34 -11.01 -46.23
C MET A 156 -14.80 -11.03 -46.74
N ARG A 157 -15.57 -9.97 -46.44
CA ARG A 157 -16.95 -9.84 -46.95
C ARG A 157 -16.99 -9.82 -48.47
N LEU A 158 -16.05 -9.12 -49.11
CA LEU A 158 -15.94 -9.07 -50.56
C LEU A 158 -15.58 -10.45 -51.13
N ALA A 159 -14.69 -11.23 -50.50
CA ALA A 159 -14.39 -12.61 -50.92
C ALA A 159 -15.63 -13.51 -50.87
N VAL A 160 -16.36 -13.49 -49.76
CA VAL A 160 -17.55 -14.34 -49.58
C VAL A 160 -18.65 -13.94 -50.55
N TRP A 161 -18.88 -12.63 -50.72
CA TRP A 161 -19.83 -12.13 -51.71
C TRP A 161 -19.44 -12.56 -53.12
N LEU A 162 -18.17 -12.37 -53.51
CA LEU A 162 -17.67 -12.76 -54.82
C LEU A 162 -17.82 -14.26 -55.02
N ALA A 163 -17.42 -15.08 -54.04
CA ALA A 163 -17.56 -16.54 -54.08
C ALA A 163 -19.01 -16.99 -54.35
N ARG A 164 -20.00 -16.30 -53.77
CA ARG A 164 -21.43 -16.55 -54.01
C ARG A 164 -21.85 -16.14 -55.44
N GLN A 165 -21.29 -15.07 -56.00
CA GLN A 165 -21.62 -14.60 -57.35
C GLN A 165 -21.03 -15.47 -58.48
N VAL A 166 -19.83 -16.01 -58.28
CA VAL A 166 -19.17 -16.85 -59.29
C VAL A 166 -19.53 -18.32 -59.21
N ASP A 167 -20.20 -18.80 -58.16
CA ASP A 167 -20.77 -20.16 -58.05
C ASP A 167 -19.86 -21.27 -58.64
N ARG A 168 -18.64 -21.37 -58.10
CA ARG A 168 -17.60 -22.35 -58.50
C ARG A 168 -17.07 -22.24 -59.95
N LYS A 169 -17.33 -21.15 -60.67
CA LYS A 169 -16.71 -20.86 -61.97
C LYS A 169 -15.19 -20.73 -61.84
N THR A 170 -14.47 -21.01 -62.93
CA THR A 170 -13.02 -20.77 -63.00
C THR A 170 -12.73 -19.31 -63.37
N LEU A 171 -11.53 -18.81 -63.06
CA LEU A 171 -11.12 -17.41 -63.30
C LEU A 171 -11.34 -16.95 -64.76
N GLU A 172 -11.21 -17.86 -65.72
CA GLU A 172 -11.46 -17.63 -67.15
C GLU A 172 -12.92 -17.33 -67.47
N GLN A 173 -13.84 -17.82 -66.64
CA GLN A 173 -15.29 -17.66 -66.76
C GLN A 173 -15.82 -16.46 -65.96
N PHE A 174 -14.95 -15.71 -65.29
CA PHE A 174 -15.33 -14.52 -64.54
C PHE A 174 -15.67 -13.39 -65.50
N GLN A 175 -16.74 -12.65 -65.19
CA GLN A 175 -17.04 -11.39 -65.85
C GLN A 175 -15.96 -10.34 -65.50
N GLU A 176 -15.80 -9.34 -66.34
CA GLU A 176 -14.80 -8.28 -66.16
C GLU A 176 -14.96 -7.55 -64.81
N SER A 177 -16.20 -7.30 -64.40
CA SER A 177 -16.55 -6.74 -63.07
C SER A 177 -16.07 -7.62 -61.91
N HIS A 178 -16.18 -8.94 -62.04
CA HIS A 178 -15.75 -9.89 -61.01
C HIS A 178 -14.21 -9.97 -60.93
N ARG A 179 -13.52 -9.87 -62.07
CA ARG A 179 -12.05 -9.80 -62.10
C ARG A 179 -11.52 -8.52 -61.47
N LEU A 180 -12.16 -7.38 -61.73
CA LEU A 180 -11.80 -6.10 -61.11
C LEU A 180 -11.98 -6.14 -59.59
N ASN A 181 -13.10 -6.71 -59.10
CA ASN A 181 -13.31 -6.87 -57.66
C ASN A 181 -12.28 -7.80 -57.02
N LEU A 182 -11.92 -8.90 -57.68
CA LEU A 182 -10.87 -9.80 -57.22
C LEU A 182 -9.51 -9.09 -57.15
N GLN A 183 -9.15 -8.32 -58.17
CA GLN A 183 -7.89 -7.58 -58.22
C GLN A 183 -7.82 -6.48 -57.13
N LEU A 184 -8.94 -5.81 -56.86
CA LEU A 184 -9.04 -4.86 -55.75
C LEU A 184 -8.81 -5.56 -54.41
N GLN A 185 -9.43 -6.72 -54.23
CA GLN A 185 -9.31 -7.52 -53.01
C GLN A 185 -7.88 -8.05 -52.79
N GLU A 186 -7.22 -8.52 -53.85
CA GLU A 186 -5.81 -8.94 -53.81
C GLU A 186 -4.88 -7.79 -53.40
N THR A 187 -5.17 -6.58 -53.90
CA THR A 187 -4.36 -5.38 -53.59
C THR A 187 -4.52 -4.98 -52.13
N GLU A 188 -5.74 -4.99 -51.61
CA GLU A 188 -6.01 -4.69 -50.20
C GLU A 188 -5.39 -5.75 -49.28
N GLU A 189 -5.52 -7.04 -49.60
CA GLU A 189 -4.92 -8.14 -48.82
C GLU A 189 -3.39 -8.04 -48.79
N ALA A 190 -2.77 -7.66 -49.91
CA ALA A 190 -1.33 -7.43 -49.97
C ALA A 190 -0.90 -6.25 -49.07
N SER A 191 -1.69 -5.18 -49.00
CA SER A 191 -1.46 -4.05 -48.09
C SER A 191 -1.60 -4.47 -46.64
N LEU A 192 -2.69 -5.15 -46.29
CA LEU A 192 -2.98 -5.64 -44.94
C LEU A 192 -1.88 -6.55 -44.42
N ARG A 193 -1.37 -7.44 -45.27
CA ARG A 193 -0.23 -8.29 -44.94
C ARG A 193 1.03 -7.48 -44.59
N VAL A 194 1.38 -6.49 -45.41
CA VAL A 194 2.59 -5.68 -45.19
C VAL A 194 2.46 -4.83 -43.94
N GLU A 195 1.34 -4.14 -43.75
CA GLU A 195 1.07 -3.32 -42.57
C GLU A 195 1.06 -4.17 -41.29
N THR A 196 0.43 -5.36 -41.33
CA THR A 196 0.41 -6.26 -40.18
C THR A 196 1.80 -6.76 -39.83
N ALA A 197 2.64 -7.11 -40.82
CA ALA A 197 4.02 -7.49 -40.58
C ALA A 197 4.83 -6.38 -39.91
N GLN A 198 4.64 -5.12 -40.34
CA GLN A 198 5.30 -3.97 -39.71
C GLN A 198 4.89 -3.79 -38.24
N VAL A 199 3.61 -3.98 -37.92
CA VAL A 199 3.11 -3.87 -36.54
C VAL A 199 3.66 -5.01 -35.66
N VAL A 200 3.74 -6.23 -36.19
CA VAL A 200 4.35 -7.37 -35.50
C VAL A 200 5.86 -7.15 -35.28
N ASP A 201 6.57 -6.59 -36.26
CA ASP A 201 7.99 -6.22 -36.11
C ASP A 201 8.20 -5.14 -35.04
N GLN A 202 7.29 -4.16 -34.95
CA GLN A 202 7.31 -3.15 -33.88
C GLN A 202 7.11 -3.78 -32.50
N LEU A 203 6.15 -4.71 -32.38
CA LEU A 203 5.91 -5.47 -31.16
C LEU A 203 7.14 -6.31 -30.77
N GLU A 204 7.82 -6.93 -31.73
CA GLU A 204 9.05 -7.69 -31.48
C GLU A 204 10.20 -6.81 -30.97
N ARG A 205 10.38 -5.61 -31.53
CA ARG A 205 11.38 -4.65 -31.05
C ARG A 205 11.07 -4.19 -29.62
N LEU A 206 9.81 -3.93 -29.31
CA LEU A 206 9.36 -3.54 -27.98
C LEU A 206 9.67 -4.62 -26.94
N VAL A 207 9.44 -5.89 -27.30
CA VAL A 207 9.82 -7.05 -26.48
C VAL A 207 11.34 -7.15 -26.33
N GLY A 208 12.11 -6.95 -27.40
CA GLY A 208 13.57 -7.05 -27.38
C GLY A 208 14.28 -5.96 -26.56
N GLN A 209 13.65 -4.79 -26.41
CA GLN A 209 14.20 -3.65 -25.66
C GLN A 209 13.84 -3.66 -24.16
N SER A 210 13.02 -4.61 -23.72
CA SER A 210 12.55 -4.69 -22.33
C SER A 210 13.61 -5.24 -21.36
N VAL A 211 13.97 -4.45 -20.34
CA VAL A 211 14.98 -4.80 -19.33
C VAL A 211 14.38 -5.58 -18.15
N ASP A 212 13.07 -5.43 -17.90
CA ASP A 212 12.34 -6.07 -16.79
C ASP A 212 11.37 -7.17 -17.29
N ALA A 213 11.33 -8.30 -16.58
CA ALA A 213 10.59 -9.49 -16.98
C ALA A 213 9.06 -9.36 -16.74
N ALA A 214 8.66 -8.61 -15.71
CA ALA A 214 7.25 -8.48 -15.33
C ALA A 214 6.46 -7.59 -16.30
N THR A 215 7.05 -6.47 -16.70
CA THR A 215 6.35 -5.51 -17.56
C THR A 215 6.31 -6.01 -19.02
N ALA A 216 7.29 -6.81 -19.45
CA ALA A 216 7.38 -7.39 -20.80
C ALA A 216 6.43 -8.58 -21.07
N GLU A 217 5.74 -9.10 -20.05
CA GLU A 217 5.00 -10.36 -20.16
C GLU A 217 3.84 -10.29 -21.18
N ARG A 218 3.01 -9.24 -21.14
CA ARG A 218 1.88 -9.06 -22.07
C ARG A 218 2.33 -8.90 -23.53
N PRO A 219 3.27 -7.99 -23.87
CA PRO A 219 3.82 -7.92 -25.22
C PRO A 219 4.45 -9.24 -25.70
N ARG A 220 5.10 -9.99 -24.81
CA ARG A 220 5.67 -11.32 -25.14
C ARG A 220 4.58 -12.34 -25.45
N ARG A 221 3.51 -12.39 -24.66
CA ARG A 221 2.37 -13.27 -24.91
C ARG A 221 1.65 -12.93 -26.20
N ALA A 222 1.41 -11.64 -26.45
CA ALA A 222 0.82 -11.15 -27.69
C ALA A 222 1.70 -11.49 -28.91
N LEU A 223 3.01 -11.33 -28.81
CA LEU A 223 3.95 -11.72 -29.87
C LEU A 223 3.97 -13.23 -30.09
N GLY A 224 3.95 -14.01 -29.01
CA GLY A 224 3.82 -15.47 -29.06
C GLY A 224 2.55 -15.88 -29.79
N GLN A 225 1.42 -15.28 -29.43
CA GLN A 225 0.12 -15.52 -30.07
C GLN A 225 0.14 -15.14 -31.56
N ALA A 226 0.74 -14.01 -31.94
CA ALA A 226 0.85 -13.61 -33.34
C ALA A 226 1.63 -14.65 -34.19
N ARG A 227 2.66 -15.27 -33.59
CA ARG A 227 3.50 -16.28 -34.24
C ARG A 227 2.86 -17.66 -34.26
N GLU A 228 2.45 -18.16 -33.10
CA GLU A 228 1.91 -19.51 -32.90
C GLU A 228 0.48 -19.64 -33.43
N GLY A 229 -0.31 -18.58 -33.30
CA GLY A 229 -1.66 -18.48 -33.86
C GLY A 229 -1.68 -18.35 -35.40
N GLY A 230 -0.52 -18.17 -36.02
CA GLY A 230 -0.38 -18.20 -37.48
C GLY A 230 -0.96 -16.97 -38.18
N LEU A 231 -0.81 -15.77 -37.60
CA LEU A 231 -1.31 -14.51 -38.18
C LEU A 231 -0.75 -14.26 -39.58
N LEU A 232 0.58 -14.17 -39.71
CA LEU A 232 1.24 -13.94 -41.01
C LEU A 232 1.05 -15.10 -42.00
N PRO A 233 1.12 -16.38 -41.58
CA PRO A 233 0.73 -17.50 -42.44
C PRO A 233 -0.69 -17.39 -43.01
N SER A 234 -1.66 -16.97 -42.20
CA SER A 234 -3.06 -16.82 -42.63
C SER A 234 -3.19 -15.70 -43.67
N LEU A 235 -2.56 -14.54 -43.46
CA LEU A 235 -2.55 -13.44 -44.45
C LEU A 235 -1.88 -13.85 -45.78
N ASN A 236 -0.81 -14.66 -45.71
CA ASN A 236 -0.18 -15.20 -46.92
C ASN A 236 -1.09 -16.23 -47.63
N GLY A 237 -1.76 -17.09 -46.87
CA GLY A 237 -2.73 -18.06 -47.40
C GLY A 237 -3.91 -17.41 -48.08
N ALA A 238 -4.46 -16.35 -47.47
CA ALA A 238 -5.51 -15.52 -48.04
C ALA A 238 -5.09 -14.91 -49.37
N LEU A 239 -3.93 -14.23 -49.41
CA LEU A 239 -3.42 -13.61 -50.62
C LEU A 239 -3.19 -14.60 -51.77
N GLU A 240 -2.65 -15.79 -51.47
CA GLU A 240 -2.45 -16.85 -52.46
C GLU A 240 -3.78 -17.47 -52.91
N GLY A 241 -4.73 -17.61 -52.00
CA GLY A 241 -6.08 -18.05 -52.29
C GLY A 241 -6.80 -17.09 -53.25
N LEU A 242 -6.66 -15.78 -53.06
CA LEU A 242 -7.23 -14.77 -53.96
C LEU A 242 -6.60 -14.84 -55.36
N LYS A 243 -5.27 -14.87 -55.46
CA LYS A 243 -4.53 -15.00 -56.75
C LYS A 243 -4.92 -16.24 -57.55
N THR A 244 -5.20 -17.33 -56.86
CA THR A 244 -5.61 -18.60 -57.46
C THR A 244 -7.13 -18.76 -57.60
N ALA A 245 -7.90 -17.70 -57.32
CA ALA A 245 -9.36 -17.67 -57.32
C ALA A 245 -10.03 -18.72 -56.41
N ARG A 246 -9.34 -19.18 -55.37
CA ARG A 246 -9.87 -20.07 -54.32
C ARG A 246 -10.59 -19.27 -53.23
N LEU A 247 -11.64 -18.55 -53.63
CA LEU A 247 -12.29 -17.51 -52.83
C LEU A 247 -12.80 -17.97 -51.46
N LEU A 248 -13.34 -19.19 -51.33
CA LEU A 248 -13.80 -19.71 -50.03
C LEU A 248 -12.64 -20.09 -49.09
N GLY A 249 -11.53 -20.58 -49.66
CA GLY A 249 -10.32 -20.84 -48.88
C GLY A 249 -9.69 -19.53 -48.40
N ALA A 250 -9.60 -18.55 -49.31
CA ALA A 250 -9.15 -17.20 -49.00
C ALA A 250 -10.00 -16.58 -47.88
N ALA A 251 -11.34 -16.61 -47.98
CA ALA A 251 -12.24 -16.11 -46.93
C ALA A 251 -12.00 -16.78 -45.57
N GLY A 252 -11.67 -18.07 -45.54
CA GLY A 252 -11.33 -18.80 -44.33
C GLY A 252 -10.00 -18.34 -43.71
N ASP A 253 -9.01 -18.06 -44.56
CA ASP A 253 -7.71 -17.51 -44.15
C ASP A 253 -7.82 -16.05 -43.67
N GLU A 254 -8.58 -15.22 -44.38
CA GLU A 254 -8.89 -13.83 -43.99
C GLU A 254 -9.59 -13.78 -42.64
N LYS A 255 -10.54 -14.70 -42.38
CA LYS A 255 -11.18 -14.85 -41.06
C LYS A 255 -10.16 -15.17 -39.99
N ARG A 256 -9.29 -16.17 -40.21
CA ARG A 256 -8.26 -16.56 -39.25
C ARG A 256 -7.31 -15.40 -38.95
N ALA A 257 -6.87 -14.67 -39.98
CA ALA A 257 -6.03 -13.50 -39.80
C ALA A 257 -6.71 -12.40 -38.97
N ARG A 258 -7.98 -12.08 -39.28
CA ARG A 258 -8.80 -11.13 -38.51
C ARG A 258 -8.91 -11.52 -37.04
N ASP A 259 -9.24 -12.78 -36.77
CA ASP A 259 -9.43 -13.27 -35.41
C ASP A 259 -8.11 -13.21 -34.62
N GLN A 260 -6.97 -13.56 -35.24
CA GLN A 260 -5.65 -13.42 -34.64
C GLN A 260 -5.26 -11.96 -34.39
N MET A 261 -5.53 -11.02 -35.30
CA MET A 261 -5.27 -9.59 -35.07
C MET A 261 -6.05 -9.06 -33.87
N ARG A 262 -7.32 -9.47 -33.73
CA ARG A 262 -8.15 -9.10 -32.58
C ARG A 262 -7.61 -9.70 -31.28
N GLU A 263 -7.22 -10.97 -31.29
CA GLU A 263 -6.68 -11.65 -30.12
C GLU A 263 -5.34 -11.06 -29.66
N VAL A 264 -4.45 -10.74 -30.60
CA VAL A 264 -3.17 -10.08 -30.28
C VAL A 264 -3.42 -8.67 -29.73
N ALA A 265 -4.33 -7.91 -30.32
CA ALA A 265 -4.71 -6.59 -29.79
C ALA A 265 -5.30 -6.70 -28.38
N ARG A 266 -6.11 -7.72 -28.13
CA ARG A 266 -6.72 -8.01 -26.83
C ARG A 266 -5.67 -8.33 -25.78
N LEU A 267 -4.71 -9.21 -26.07
CA LEU A 267 -3.61 -9.53 -25.15
C LEU A 267 -2.74 -8.32 -24.80
N LEU A 268 -2.66 -7.34 -25.69
CA LEU A 268 -1.95 -6.07 -25.45
C LEU A 268 -2.77 -5.10 -24.58
N THR A 269 -4.10 -5.13 -24.66
CA THR A 269 -4.97 -4.24 -23.86
C THR A 269 -5.43 -4.85 -22.54
N LEU A 270 -5.38 -6.17 -22.40
CA LEU A 270 -5.88 -6.87 -21.21
C LEU A 270 -5.20 -6.34 -19.94
N SER A 271 -6.01 -5.79 -19.04
CA SER A 271 -5.56 -5.43 -17.70
C SER A 271 -5.36 -6.70 -16.85
N LEU A 272 -4.26 -6.75 -16.09
CA LEU A 272 -4.02 -7.79 -15.10
C LEU A 272 -4.92 -7.64 -13.85
N ASP A 273 -5.62 -6.50 -13.74
CA ASP A 273 -6.50 -6.17 -12.63
C ASP A 273 -7.95 -6.59 -12.91
N LYS A 274 -8.53 -7.41 -12.01
CA LYS A 274 -9.89 -7.94 -12.17
C LYS A 274 -10.94 -6.84 -12.34
N GLN A 275 -10.81 -5.70 -11.64
CA GLN A 275 -11.79 -4.62 -11.73
C GLN A 275 -11.75 -3.94 -13.10
N ASP A 276 -10.54 -3.67 -13.60
CA ASP A 276 -10.36 -3.02 -14.90
C ASP A 276 -10.83 -3.93 -16.04
N ALA A 277 -10.53 -5.24 -15.96
CA ALA A 277 -11.01 -6.22 -16.93
C ALA A 277 -12.55 -6.31 -16.98
N LEU A 278 -13.22 -6.27 -15.81
CA LEU A 278 -14.69 -6.26 -15.74
C LEU A 278 -15.29 -4.95 -16.30
N ARG A 279 -14.67 -3.80 -16.07
CA ARG A 279 -15.11 -2.51 -16.66
C ARG A 279 -14.94 -2.49 -18.17
N GLU A 280 -13.84 -3.01 -18.69
CA GLU A 280 -13.58 -3.10 -20.14
C GLU A 280 -14.60 -4.02 -20.81
N ALA A 281 -14.83 -5.22 -20.26
CA ALA A 281 -15.84 -6.15 -20.76
C ALA A 281 -17.25 -5.54 -20.76
N LEU A 282 -17.59 -4.75 -19.74
CA LEU A 282 -18.88 -4.06 -19.67
C LEU A 282 -19.04 -3.02 -20.79
N ARG A 283 -17.99 -2.24 -21.10
CA ARG A 283 -18.00 -1.27 -22.21
C ARG A 283 -18.12 -1.95 -23.56
N GLU A 284 -17.39 -3.05 -23.77
CA GLU A 284 -17.48 -3.82 -25.02
C GLU A 284 -18.85 -4.47 -25.17
N LEU A 285 -19.44 -4.96 -24.09
CA LEU A 285 -20.80 -5.51 -24.08
C LEU A 285 -21.84 -4.43 -24.38
N ASP A 286 -21.72 -3.22 -23.83
CA ASP A 286 -22.59 -2.10 -24.16
C ASP A 286 -22.51 -1.76 -25.67
N SER A 287 -21.31 -1.77 -26.25
CA SER A 287 -21.15 -1.61 -27.71
C SER A 287 -21.80 -2.74 -28.51
N ALA A 288 -21.70 -3.99 -28.05
CA ALA A 288 -22.35 -5.14 -28.70
C ALA A 288 -23.88 -5.05 -28.62
N ILE A 289 -24.43 -4.61 -27.48
CA ILE A 289 -25.87 -4.35 -27.28
C ILE A 289 -26.36 -3.26 -28.24
N ASP A 290 -25.63 -2.15 -28.35
CA ASP A 290 -25.99 -1.06 -29.26
C ASP A 290 -26.00 -1.52 -30.72
N ARG A 291 -24.98 -2.29 -31.14
CA ARG A 291 -24.92 -2.87 -32.49
C ARG A 291 -26.06 -3.85 -32.75
N GLN A 292 -26.37 -4.72 -31.78
CA GLN A 292 -27.48 -5.67 -31.89
C GLN A 292 -28.83 -4.95 -32.00
N SER A 293 -29.01 -3.88 -31.23
CA SER A 293 -30.21 -3.03 -31.28
C SER A 293 -30.36 -2.36 -32.65
N ALA A 294 -29.31 -1.72 -33.15
CA ALA A 294 -29.30 -1.09 -34.48
C ALA A 294 -29.57 -2.10 -35.60
N LEU A 295 -28.98 -3.30 -35.50
CA LEU A 295 -29.21 -4.39 -36.44
C LEU A 295 -30.66 -4.90 -36.40
N SER A 296 -31.27 -5.01 -35.22
CA SER A 296 -32.67 -5.38 -35.07
C SER A 296 -33.60 -4.36 -35.74
N GLU A 297 -33.34 -3.06 -35.54
CA GLU A 297 -34.09 -2.00 -36.24
C GLU A 297 -33.93 -2.05 -37.76
N ALA A 298 -32.71 -2.32 -38.22
CA ALA A 298 -32.42 -2.41 -39.63
C ALA A 298 -33.04 -3.66 -40.28
N THR A 299 -33.09 -4.77 -39.54
CA THR A 299 -33.78 -6.02 -39.92
C THR A 299 -35.29 -5.81 -40.01
N ARG A 300 -35.87 -4.97 -39.13
CA ARG A 300 -37.31 -4.62 -39.18
C ARG A 300 -37.72 -3.95 -40.49
N LYS A 301 -36.80 -3.21 -41.11
CA LYS A 301 -37.02 -2.46 -42.36
C LYS A 301 -36.70 -3.26 -43.63
N LEU A 302 -36.32 -4.54 -43.50
CA LEU A 302 -35.87 -5.40 -44.58
C LEU A 302 -36.92 -5.60 -45.68
N GLN A 303 -36.56 -5.31 -46.93
CA GLN A 303 -37.47 -5.35 -48.08
C GLN A 303 -37.07 -6.37 -49.15
N ASN A 304 -35.79 -6.69 -49.28
CA ASN A 304 -35.25 -7.55 -50.35
C ASN A 304 -34.19 -8.53 -49.83
N ARG A 305 -33.77 -9.46 -50.70
CA ARG A 305 -32.80 -10.50 -50.35
C ARG A 305 -31.36 -9.99 -50.21
N ASP A 306 -30.99 -8.95 -50.92
CA ASP A 306 -29.65 -8.37 -50.82
C ASP A 306 -29.45 -7.66 -49.47
N GLU A 307 -30.49 -7.01 -48.96
CA GLU A 307 -30.52 -6.49 -47.58
C GLU A 307 -30.46 -7.61 -46.55
N ALA A 308 -31.09 -8.76 -46.79
CA ALA A 308 -31.00 -9.91 -45.90
C ALA A 308 -29.58 -10.49 -45.81
N ALA A 309 -28.88 -10.60 -46.93
CA ALA A 309 -27.46 -10.93 -46.95
C ALA A 309 -26.61 -9.85 -46.24
N LYS A 310 -26.99 -8.57 -46.42
CA LYS A 310 -26.60 -7.40 -45.62
C LYS A 310 -26.56 -7.71 -44.12
N ARG A 311 -27.76 -7.94 -43.58
CA ARG A 311 -28.01 -8.14 -42.14
C ARG A 311 -27.40 -9.44 -41.62
N GLU A 312 -27.32 -10.48 -42.43
CA GLU A 312 -26.63 -11.74 -42.09
C GLU A 312 -25.16 -11.50 -41.75
N GLY A 313 -24.48 -10.69 -42.57
CA GLY A 313 -23.08 -10.31 -42.36
C GLY A 313 -22.87 -9.39 -41.15
N GLU A 314 -23.80 -8.47 -40.87
CA GLU A 314 -23.78 -7.64 -39.65
C GLU A 314 -24.06 -8.48 -38.40
N GLN A 315 -24.98 -9.45 -38.47
CA GLN A 315 -25.30 -10.36 -37.37
C GLN A 315 -24.10 -11.22 -36.97
N ALA A 316 -23.32 -11.67 -37.95
CA ALA A 316 -22.09 -12.42 -37.72
C ALA A 316 -21.05 -11.62 -36.92
N GLU A 317 -20.97 -10.30 -37.10
CA GLU A 317 -20.04 -9.46 -36.34
C GLU A 317 -20.45 -9.31 -34.88
N VAL A 318 -21.75 -9.16 -34.62
CA VAL A 318 -22.25 -9.08 -33.24
C VAL A 318 -22.03 -10.41 -32.52
N VAL A 319 -22.21 -11.54 -33.22
CA VAL A 319 -21.83 -12.86 -32.69
C VAL A 319 -20.35 -12.88 -32.33
N ASP A 320 -19.47 -12.55 -33.28
CA ASP A 320 -18.02 -12.61 -33.05
C ASP A 320 -17.62 -11.69 -31.88
N ALA A 321 -18.21 -10.50 -31.76
CA ALA A 321 -17.95 -9.58 -30.65
C ALA A 321 -18.42 -10.15 -29.30
N ALA A 322 -19.64 -10.70 -29.22
CA ALA A 322 -20.16 -11.29 -27.99
C ALA A 322 -19.38 -12.55 -27.57
N ASP A 323 -18.91 -13.34 -28.53
CA ASP A 323 -18.10 -14.55 -28.29
C ASP A 323 -16.72 -14.22 -27.72
N LEU A 324 -16.11 -13.12 -28.18
CA LEU A 324 -14.86 -12.58 -27.64
C LEU A 324 -15.04 -12.13 -26.19
N ILE A 325 -16.05 -11.29 -25.91
CA ILE A 325 -16.34 -10.82 -24.54
C ILE A 325 -16.61 -12.01 -23.61
N ARG A 326 -17.34 -13.03 -24.10
CA ARG A 326 -17.58 -14.27 -23.34
C ARG A 326 -16.28 -14.92 -22.92
N HIS A 327 -15.32 -15.04 -23.84
CA HIS A 327 -14.04 -15.68 -23.54
C HIS A 327 -13.26 -14.91 -22.48
N ASP A 328 -13.28 -13.58 -22.54
CA ASP A 328 -12.56 -12.70 -21.62
C ASP A 328 -13.06 -12.77 -20.19
N ILE A 329 -14.37 -12.91 -20.03
CA ILE A 329 -15.00 -12.95 -18.72
C ILE A 329 -15.27 -14.36 -18.23
N GLN A 330 -14.89 -15.40 -18.98
CA GLN A 330 -15.23 -16.79 -18.66
C GLN A 330 -14.75 -17.19 -17.26
N ASP A 331 -13.53 -16.78 -16.90
CA ASP A 331 -12.94 -17.05 -15.60
C ASP A 331 -13.28 -15.95 -14.56
N LEU A 332 -13.65 -14.75 -15.01
CA LEU A 332 -13.89 -13.59 -14.14
C LEU A 332 -15.35 -13.49 -13.65
N ALA A 333 -16.29 -13.80 -14.52
CA ALA A 333 -17.74 -13.72 -14.34
C ALA A 333 -18.45 -14.86 -15.13
N PRO A 334 -18.39 -16.10 -14.64
CA PRO A 334 -18.88 -17.28 -15.37
C PRO A 334 -20.39 -17.24 -15.65
N SER A 335 -21.19 -16.59 -14.79
CA SER A 335 -22.64 -16.39 -15.02
C SER A 335 -22.88 -15.51 -16.25
N ALA A 336 -22.19 -14.36 -16.30
CA ALA A 336 -22.25 -13.47 -17.45
C ALA A 336 -21.78 -14.15 -18.74
N ALA A 337 -20.70 -14.95 -18.67
CA ALA A 337 -20.24 -15.76 -19.80
C ALA A 337 -21.31 -16.76 -20.29
N GLY A 338 -22.02 -17.42 -19.38
CA GLY A 338 -23.14 -18.30 -19.72
C GLY A 338 -24.27 -17.56 -20.44
N HIS A 339 -24.58 -16.34 -20.02
CA HIS A 339 -25.57 -15.50 -20.69
C HIS A 339 -25.11 -15.02 -22.08
N LEU A 340 -23.83 -14.66 -22.25
CA LEU A 340 -23.26 -14.32 -23.56
C LEU A 340 -23.24 -15.51 -24.52
N GLN A 341 -22.98 -16.72 -24.01
CA GLN A 341 -23.09 -17.94 -24.81
C GLN A 341 -24.52 -18.13 -25.34
N ALA A 342 -25.52 -18.03 -24.46
CA ALA A 342 -26.92 -18.13 -24.86
C ALA A 342 -27.34 -17.02 -25.83
N ALA A 343 -26.81 -15.80 -25.68
CA ALA A 343 -27.04 -14.72 -26.64
C ALA A 343 -26.46 -15.05 -28.02
N THR A 344 -25.23 -15.58 -28.04
CA THR A 344 -24.50 -15.99 -29.25
C THR A 344 -25.25 -17.07 -30.02
N ASP A 345 -25.80 -18.08 -29.33
CA ASP A 345 -26.61 -19.13 -29.95
C ASP A 345 -27.84 -18.54 -30.66
N ARG A 346 -28.56 -17.62 -29.99
CA ARG A 346 -29.74 -16.96 -30.60
C ARG A 346 -29.38 -16.07 -31.77
N MET A 347 -28.25 -15.37 -31.70
CA MET A 347 -27.76 -14.57 -32.83
C MET A 347 -27.35 -15.44 -34.03
N GLN A 348 -26.78 -16.62 -33.81
CA GLN A 348 -26.50 -17.59 -34.89
C GLN A 348 -27.78 -18.16 -35.50
N GLU A 349 -28.81 -18.42 -34.70
CA GLU A 349 -30.13 -18.80 -35.22
C GLU A 349 -30.77 -17.67 -36.05
N ALA A 350 -30.68 -16.42 -35.59
CA ALA A 350 -31.14 -15.25 -36.35
C ALA A 350 -30.42 -15.14 -37.70
N ARG A 351 -29.10 -15.35 -37.70
CA ARG A 351 -28.26 -15.36 -38.89
C ARG A 351 -28.67 -16.46 -39.87
N GLY A 352 -28.93 -17.67 -39.37
CA GLY A 352 -29.47 -18.77 -40.18
C GLY A 352 -30.79 -18.40 -40.84
N ASN A 353 -31.72 -17.81 -40.07
CA ASN A 353 -33.03 -17.39 -40.57
C ASN A 353 -32.94 -16.30 -41.65
N LEU A 354 -32.00 -15.36 -41.53
CA LEU A 354 -31.75 -14.34 -42.56
C LEU A 354 -31.23 -14.95 -43.88
N LEU A 355 -30.52 -16.07 -43.80
CA LEU A 355 -29.93 -16.75 -44.95
C LEU A 355 -30.89 -17.72 -45.63
N THR A 356 -31.60 -18.54 -44.86
CA THR A 356 -32.35 -19.70 -45.37
C THR A 356 -33.81 -19.42 -45.67
N ALA A 357 -34.36 -18.29 -45.21
CA ALA A 357 -35.77 -18.01 -45.36
C ALA A 357 -36.19 -17.83 -46.84
N PRO A 358 -37.36 -18.37 -47.25
CA PRO A 358 -37.81 -18.30 -48.65
C PRO A 358 -38.11 -16.87 -49.11
N THR A 359 -38.64 -16.03 -48.23
CA THR A 359 -39.04 -14.65 -48.55
C THR A 359 -38.44 -13.63 -47.58
N PRO A 360 -38.20 -12.37 -48.00
CA PRO A 360 -37.72 -11.30 -47.11
C PRO A 360 -38.63 -11.08 -45.89
N GLN A 361 -39.96 -11.20 -46.06
CA GLN A 361 -40.90 -11.11 -44.94
C GLN A 361 -40.69 -12.21 -43.90
N GLN A 362 -40.51 -13.46 -44.32
CA GLN A 362 -40.24 -14.58 -43.41
C GLN A 362 -38.86 -14.46 -42.76
N ALA A 363 -37.84 -14.03 -43.52
CA ALA A 363 -36.49 -13.78 -43.01
C ALA A 363 -36.52 -12.76 -41.87
N ARG A 364 -37.23 -11.64 -42.08
CA ARG A 364 -37.43 -10.60 -41.08
C ARG A 364 -38.12 -11.12 -39.82
N GLU A 365 -39.25 -11.79 -39.96
CA GLU A 365 -40.06 -12.23 -38.81
C GLU A 365 -39.29 -13.24 -37.93
N GLN A 366 -38.66 -14.23 -38.56
CA GLN A 366 -37.92 -15.28 -37.87
C GLN A 366 -36.60 -14.78 -37.28
N ALA A 367 -35.91 -13.84 -37.95
CA ALA A 367 -34.69 -13.24 -37.43
C ALA A 367 -34.98 -12.30 -36.25
N MET A 368 -36.02 -11.45 -36.34
CA MET A 368 -36.35 -10.51 -35.26
C MET A 368 -36.73 -11.20 -33.95
N ALA A 369 -37.43 -12.33 -34.01
CA ALA A 369 -37.75 -13.11 -32.81
C ALA A 369 -36.47 -13.55 -32.08
N ARG A 370 -35.49 -14.08 -32.82
CA ARG A 370 -34.20 -14.52 -32.27
C ARG A 370 -33.31 -13.36 -31.85
N GLN A 371 -33.32 -12.25 -32.58
CA GLN A 371 -32.61 -11.02 -32.21
C GLN A 371 -33.13 -10.44 -30.89
N GLY A 372 -34.45 -10.50 -30.63
CA GLY A 372 -35.05 -10.09 -29.36
C GLY A 372 -34.62 -10.96 -28.19
N GLU A 373 -34.62 -12.29 -28.36
CA GLU A 373 -34.12 -13.23 -27.34
C GLU A 373 -32.62 -13.02 -27.05
N ALA A 374 -31.82 -12.75 -28.09
CA ALA A 374 -30.41 -12.40 -27.93
C ALA A 374 -30.23 -11.11 -27.11
N MET A 375 -31.01 -10.06 -27.39
CA MET A 375 -30.96 -8.81 -26.62
C MET A 375 -31.24 -9.03 -25.14
N THR A 376 -32.27 -9.83 -24.79
CA THR A 376 -32.55 -10.17 -23.39
C THR A 376 -31.36 -10.87 -22.72
N LYS A 377 -30.65 -11.74 -23.43
CA LYS A 377 -29.48 -12.44 -22.90
C LYS A 377 -28.26 -11.53 -22.75
N LEU A 378 -28.02 -10.61 -23.68
CA LEU A 378 -26.97 -9.60 -23.55
C LEU A 378 -27.22 -8.67 -22.35
N GLU A 379 -28.47 -8.25 -22.12
CA GLU A 379 -28.84 -7.44 -20.94
C GLU A 379 -28.68 -8.21 -19.63
N GLN A 380 -28.94 -9.52 -19.61
CA GLN A 380 -28.68 -10.37 -18.44
C GLN A 380 -27.18 -10.46 -18.15
N ALA A 381 -26.36 -10.71 -19.17
CA ALA A 381 -24.89 -10.69 -19.03
C ALA A 381 -24.37 -9.35 -18.51
N ARG A 382 -24.97 -8.24 -18.95
CA ARG A 382 -24.63 -6.88 -18.49
C ARG A 382 -24.91 -6.69 -17.00
N ARG A 383 -26.05 -7.18 -16.50
CA ARG A 383 -26.39 -7.09 -15.07
C ARG A 383 -25.41 -7.89 -14.22
N ASP A 384 -25.11 -9.13 -14.63
CA ASP A 384 -24.16 -9.99 -13.94
C ASP A 384 -22.74 -9.38 -13.90
N LEU A 385 -22.31 -8.73 -14.98
CA LEU A 385 -21.02 -8.01 -15.01
C LEU A 385 -21.00 -6.80 -14.08
N VAL A 386 -22.09 -6.03 -14.00
CA VAL A 386 -22.21 -4.91 -13.05
C VAL A 386 -22.17 -5.42 -11.61
N ASP A 387 -22.83 -6.54 -11.32
CA ASP A 387 -22.83 -7.13 -9.98
C ASP A 387 -21.45 -7.66 -9.59
N GLU A 388 -20.73 -8.35 -10.50
CA GLU A 388 -19.36 -8.78 -10.26
C GLU A 388 -18.40 -7.59 -10.12
N LEU A 389 -18.61 -6.51 -10.88
CA LEU A 389 -17.84 -5.29 -10.73
C LEU A 389 -18.11 -4.63 -9.37
N ALA A 390 -19.36 -4.56 -8.90
CA ALA A 390 -19.69 -4.04 -7.57
C ALA A 390 -19.06 -4.90 -6.45
N LYS A 391 -19.03 -6.23 -6.61
CA LYS A 391 -18.32 -7.14 -5.70
C LYS A 391 -16.80 -6.94 -5.74
N ALA A 392 -16.26 -6.51 -6.87
CA ALA A 392 -14.84 -6.24 -7.03
C ALA A 392 -14.45 -4.84 -6.51
N GLU A 393 -15.29 -3.81 -6.72
CA GLU A 393 -15.10 -2.41 -6.32
C GLU A 393 -15.29 -2.16 -4.82
N THR A 394 -16.05 -3.03 -4.15
CA THR A 394 -16.06 -3.05 -2.69
C THR A 394 -14.71 -3.60 -2.22
N PRO A 395 -13.83 -2.81 -1.57
CA PRO A 395 -12.71 -3.41 -0.85
C PRO A 395 -13.38 -4.37 0.12
N LYS A 396 -13.15 -5.69 -0.02
CA LYS A 396 -13.75 -6.68 0.90
C LYS A 396 -13.48 -6.17 2.31
N PRO A 397 -14.49 -5.64 3.03
CA PRO A 397 -14.33 -5.53 4.46
C PRO A 397 -14.15 -6.99 4.85
N LYS A 398 -13.11 -7.31 5.62
CA LYS A 398 -13.18 -8.54 6.40
C LYS A 398 -14.44 -8.38 7.25
N GLN A 399 -15.55 -8.94 6.79
CA GLN A 399 -16.83 -8.82 7.47
C GLN A 399 -16.58 -9.42 8.85
N SER A 400 -16.80 -8.61 9.89
CA SER A 400 -16.76 -9.11 11.27
C SER A 400 -17.65 -10.35 11.36
N ALA A 401 -17.33 -11.27 12.26
CA ALA A 401 -18.14 -12.47 12.42
C ALA A 401 -19.62 -12.12 12.62
N LEU A 402 -19.91 -10.99 13.29
CA LEU A 402 -21.24 -10.39 13.44
C LEU A 402 -21.91 -10.06 12.10
N ALA A 403 -21.26 -9.28 11.23
CA ALA A 403 -21.81 -8.94 9.92
C ALA A 403 -22.05 -10.19 9.05
N SER A 404 -21.17 -11.18 9.15
CA SER A 404 -21.33 -12.45 8.44
C SER A 404 -22.56 -13.24 8.91
N ILE A 405 -22.81 -13.27 10.22
CA ILE A 405 -23.97 -13.93 10.82
C ILE A 405 -25.26 -13.18 10.48
N GLU A 406 -25.26 -11.84 10.46
CA GLU A 406 -26.42 -11.04 10.04
C GLU A 406 -26.81 -11.29 8.58
N ALA A 407 -25.82 -11.35 7.68
CA ALA A 407 -26.06 -11.67 6.28
C ALA A 407 -26.64 -13.09 6.13
N LEU A 408 -26.15 -14.07 6.90
CA LEU A 408 -26.69 -15.42 6.92
C LEU A 408 -28.13 -15.46 7.46
N GLN A 409 -28.44 -14.71 8.51
CA GLN A 409 -29.81 -14.62 9.04
C GLN A 409 -30.80 -14.10 8.00
N GLU A 410 -30.43 -13.06 7.26
CA GLU A 410 -31.30 -12.50 6.21
C GLU A 410 -31.52 -13.51 5.08
N GLN A 411 -30.48 -14.25 4.69
CA GLN A 411 -30.60 -15.32 3.69
C GLN A 411 -31.51 -16.46 4.17
N VAL A 412 -31.42 -16.86 5.44
CA VAL A 412 -32.33 -17.88 6.01
C VAL A 412 -33.76 -17.37 6.07
N ARG A 413 -34.00 -16.09 6.41
CA ARG A 413 -35.35 -15.51 6.41
C ARG A 413 -35.96 -15.44 5.02
N GLU A 414 -35.18 -15.09 4.02
CA GLU A 414 -35.63 -15.10 2.64
C GLU A 414 -35.94 -16.53 2.16
N LEU A 415 -35.12 -17.52 2.54
CA LEU A 415 -35.40 -18.94 2.30
C LEU A 415 -36.72 -19.38 2.94
N ILE A 416 -36.98 -18.99 4.20
CA ILE A 416 -38.24 -19.28 4.89
C ILE A 416 -39.41 -18.66 4.11
N ARG A 417 -39.30 -17.38 3.74
CA ARG A 417 -40.36 -16.67 3.00
C ARG A 417 -40.67 -17.35 1.67
N ARG A 418 -39.64 -17.64 0.86
CA ARG A 418 -39.82 -18.29 -0.45
C ARG A 418 -40.35 -19.72 -0.33
N GLN A 419 -39.91 -20.48 0.68
CA GLN A 419 -40.43 -21.83 0.92
C GLN A 419 -41.91 -21.79 1.35
N GLN A 420 -42.32 -20.79 2.14
CA GLN A 420 -43.74 -20.58 2.50
C GLN A 420 -44.59 -20.16 1.30
N GLU A 421 -44.08 -19.27 0.44
CA GLU A 421 -44.74 -18.86 -0.81
C GLU A 421 -44.93 -20.08 -1.73
N LEU A 422 -43.87 -20.86 -1.96
CA LEU A 422 -43.93 -22.07 -2.79
C LEU A 422 -44.88 -23.14 -2.20
N ARG A 423 -44.92 -23.31 -0.88
CA ARG A 423 -45.91 -24.19 -0.23
C ARG A 423 -47.34 -23.75 -0.52
N LYS A 424 -47.64 -22.45 -0.44
CA LYS A 424 -48.99 -21.92 -0.76
C LYS A 424 -49.34 -22.10 -2.23
N GLU A 425 -48.38 -21.87 -3.12
CA GLU A 425 -48.56 -22.08 -4.57
C GLU A 425 -48.80 -23.56 -4.89
N THR A 426 -48.01 -24.48 -4.34
CA THR A 426 -48.17 -25.93 -4.58
C THR A 426 -49.45 -26.51 -3.98
N GLN A 427 -49.99 -25.91 -2.91
CA GLN A 427 -51.28 -26.31 -2.32
C GLN A 427 -52.50 -25.81 -3.12
N SER A 428 -52.37 -24.67 -3.81
CA SER A 428 -53.47 -24.04 -4.55
C SER A 428 -53.55 -24.48 -6.01
N ASN A 429 -52.48 -25.05 -6.57
CA ASN A 429 -52.42 -25.49 -7.95
C ASN A 429 -52.80 -26.97 -8.12
N PRO A 430 -53.43 -27.34 -9.26
CA PRO A 430 -53.75 -28.73 -9.56
C PRO A 430 -52.49 -29.59 -9.77
N ALA A 431 -52.58 -30.89 -9.50
CA ALA A 431 -51.45 -31.83 -9.54
C ALA A 431 -50.70 -31.87 -10.90
N THR A 432 -51.37 -31.47 -11.99
CA THR A 432 -50.78 -31.36 -13.33
C THR A 432 -49.78 -30.22 -13.48
N ASP A 433 -49.81 -29.21 -12.60
CA ASP A 433 -48.91 -28.06 -12.63
C ASP A 433 -47.73 -28.18 -11.63
N LEU A 434 -47.74 -29.17 -10.73
CA LEU A 434 -46.65 -29.43 -9.77
C LEU A 434 -45.28 -29.66 -10.43
N PRO A 435 -45.15 -30.41 -11.57
CA PRO A 435 -43.85 -30.57 -12.21
C PRO A 435 -43.23 -29.26 -12.71
N ARG A 436 -44.04 -28.23 -12.99
CA ARG A 436 -43.56 -26.89 -13.38
C ARG A 436 -42.95 -26.11 -12.21
N GLN A 437 -43.25 -26.50 -10.97
CA GLN A 437 -42.76 -25.87 -9.74
C GLN A 437 -41.53 -26.59 -9.16
N ALA A 438 -41.26 -27.84 -9.59
CA ALA A 438 -40.07 -28.59 -9.19
C ALA A 438 -38.73 -27.84 -9.42
N PRO A 439 -38.51 -27.10 -10.52
CA PRO A 439 -37.29 -26.30 -10.69
C PRO A 439 -37.13 -25.23 -9.59
N ARG A 440 -38.20 -24.51 -9.24
CA ARG A 440 -38.18 -23.50 -8.17
C ARG A 440 -37.80 -24.12 -6.81
N GLN A 441 -38.27 -25.33 -6.53
CA GLN A 441 -37.87 -26.05 -5.32
C GLN A 441 -36.38 -26.45 -5.35
N GLY A 442 -35.87 -26.79 -6.54
CA GLY A 442 -34.45 -27.03 -6.77
C GLY A 442 -33.59 -25.80 -6.49
N ASP A 443 -34.02 -24.63 -6.95
CA ASP A 443 -33.33 -23.36 -6.69
C ASP A 443 -33.26 -23.05 -5.18
N LEU A 444 -34.35 -23.30 -4.44
CA LEU A 444 -34.36 -23.13 -2.97
C LEU A 444 -33.43 -24.13 -2.27
N LYS A 445 -33.35 -25.36 -2.76
CA LYS A 445 -32.42 -26.39 -2.26
C LYS A 445 -30.97 -25.97 -2.49
N ASP A 446 -30.64 -25.47 -3.68
CA ASP A 446 -29.29 -25.01 -4.02
C ASP A 446 -28.89 -23.80 -3.14
N LEU A 447 -29.80 -22.84 -2.97
CA LEU A 447 -29.58 -21.69 -2.09
C LEU A 447 -29.42 -22.11 -0.61
N ALA A 448 -30.18 -23.10 -0.14
CA ALA A 448 -30.02 -23.66 1.20
C ALA A 448 -28.64 -24.35 1.38
N GLN A 449 -28.16 -25.08 0.37
CA GLN A 449 -26.82 -25.71 0.38
C GLN A 449 -25.69 -24.68 0.34
N GLU A 450 -25.83 -23.62 -0.45
CA GLU A 450 -24.87 -22.51 -0.47
C GLU A 450 -24.81 -21.82 0.91
N THR A 451 -25.98 -21.52 1.50
CA THR A 451 -26.08 -20.90 2.82
C THR A 451 -25.51 -21.82 3.91
N GLN A 452 -25.72 -23.14 3.80
CA GLN A 452 -25.10 -24.15 4.66
C GLN A 452 -23.57 -24.07 4.61
N GLN A 453 -22.98 -24.06 3.42
CA GLN A 453 -21.51 -24.02 3.26
C GLN A 453 -20.91 -22.77 3.89
N ARG A 454 -21.57 -21.62 3.71
CA ARG A 454 -21.16 -20.35 4.32
C ARG A 454 -21.34 -20.34 5.84
N SER A 455 -22.31 -21.09 6.37
CA SER A 455 -22.56 -21.20 7.81
C SER A 455 -21.65 -22.21 8.52
N ALA A 456 -20.97 -23.10 7.78
CA ALA A 456 -20.25 -24.24 8.37
C ALA A 456 -19.17 -23.85 9.39
N LYS A 457 -18.43 -22.78 9.11
CA LYS A 457 -17.39 -22.24 10.01
C LYS A 457 -17.95 -21.32 11.11
N PRO A 458 -18.77 -20.29 10.78
CA PRO A 458 -19.23 -19.33 11.80
C PRO A 458 -20.39 -19.85 12.68
N ALA A 459 -21.20 -20.80 12.20
CA ALA A 459 -22.36 -21.34 12.92
C ALA A 459 -22.66 -22.80 12.52
N PRO A 460 -21.89 -23.79 13.03
CA PRO A 460 -22.02 -25.19 12.61
C PRO A 460 -23.41 -25.78 12.88
N GLY A 461 -24.06 -25.40 13.98
CA GLY A 461 -25.44 -25.84 14.28
C GLY A 461 -26.47 -25.30 13.28
N ALA A 462 -26.26 -24.08 12.75
CA ALA A 462 -27.10 -23.55 11.68
C ALA A 462 -26.83 -24.25 10.35
N ALA A 463 -25.58 -24.59 10.06
CA ALA A 463 -25.21 -25.35 8.86
C ALA A 463 -25.84 -26.76 8.86
N GLU A 464 -25.87 -27.44 10.00
CA GLU A 464 -26.55 -28.74 10.13
C GLU A 464 -28.04 -28.61 9.83
N ALA A 465 -28.72 -27.63 10.43
CA ALA A 465 -30.14 -27.37 10.19
C ALA A 465 -30.45 -26.94 8.74
N LEU A 466 -29.55 -26.21 8.08
CA LEU A 466 -29.68 -25.88 6.66
C LEU A 466 -29.48 -27.10 5.75
N GLY A 467 -28.62 -28.05 6.16
CA GLY A 467 -28.48 -29.34 5.51
C GLY A 467 -29.76 -30.18 5.57
N ASP A 468 -30.41 -30.24 6.74
CA ASP A 468 -31.73 -30.87 6.91
C ASP A 468 -32.77 -30.23 5.99
N ALA A 469 -32.80 -28.88 5.94
CA ALA A 469 -33.73 -28.15 5.09
C ALA A 469 -33.51 -28.48 3.61
N ALA A 470 -32.27 -28.50 3.15
CA ALA A 470 -31.92 -28.88 1.78
C ALA A 470 -32.34 -30.33 1.46
N ALA A 471 -32.23 -31.26 2.42
CA ALA A 471 -32.66 -32.64 2.22
C ALA A 471 -34.19 -32.75 2.02
N HIS A 472 -34.98 -32.05 2.84
CA HIS A 472 -36.44 -31.96 2.68
C HIS A 472 -36.81 -31.29 1.34
N MET A 473 -36.14 -30.20 0.96
CA MET A 473 -36.35 -29.53 -0.33
C MET A 473 -36.00 -30.43 -1.52
N GLN A 474 -34.96 -31.27 -1.41
CA GLN A 474 -34.62 -32.25 -2.44
C GLN A 474 -35.69 -33.35 -2.56
N SER A 475 -36.25 -33.80 -1.44
CA SER A 475 -37.38 -34.74 -1.41
C SER A 475 -38.59 -34.13 -2.15
N LEU A 476 -38.97 -32.89 -1.79
CA LEU A 476 -40.05 -32.13 -2.42
C LEU A 476 -39.85 -31.94 -3.93
N GLN A 477 -38.64 -31.60 -4.36
CA GLN A 477 -38.32 -31.44 -5.79
C GLN A 477 -38.62 -32.71 -6.58
N LYS A 478 -38.20 -33.88 -6.06
CA LYS A 478 -38.47 -35.18 -6.70
C LYS A 478 -39.96 -35.50 -6.72
N GLN A 479 -40.64 -35.28 -5.60
CA GLN A 479 -42.08 -35.53 -5.48
C GLN A 479 -42.89 -34.66 -6.44
N MET A 480 -42.56 -33.38 -6.57
CA MET A 480 -43.22 -32.47 -7.51
C MET A 480 -43.01 -32.87 -8.97
N ALA A 481 -41.82 -33.39 -9.32
CA ALA A 481 -41.57 -33.95 -10.64
C ALA A 481 -42.47 -35.18 -10.93
N ASP A 482 -42.80 -35.95 -9.89
CA ASP A 482 -43.73 -37.09 -9.93
C ASP A 482 -45.20 -36.69 -9.71
N SER A 483 -45.54 -35.39 -9.81
CA SER A 483 -46.90 -34.84 -9.55
C SER A 483 -47.46 -35.13 -8.15
N ARG A 484 -46.58 -35.29 -7.16
CA ARG A 484 -46.94 -35.44 -5.74
C ARG A 484 -46.53 -34.19 -4.96
N ASN A 485 -47.30 -33.88 -3.93
CA ASN A 485 -47.01 -32.79 -3.00
C ASN A 485 -47.26 -33.29 -1.57
N ASP A 486 -46.21 -33.34 -0.74
CA ASP A 486 -46.31 -33.72 0.67
C ASP A 486 -46.12 -32.50 1.56
N ASP A 487 -47.20 -32.12 2.24
CA ASP A 487 -47.20 -30.98 3.16
C ASP A 487 -46.28 -31.21 4.37
N ALA A 488 -46.05 -32.47 4.76
CA ALA A 488 -45.14 -32.81 5.86
C ALA A 488 -43.68 -32.50 5.50
N GLU A 489 -43.28 -32.68 4.25
CA GLU A 489 -41.93 -32.35 3.76
C GLU A 489 -41.74 -30.83 3.64
N HIS A 490 -42.78 -30.09 3.22
CA HIS A 490 -42.78 -28.63 3.28
C HIS A 490 -42.65 -28.12 4.72
N GLN A 491 -43.36 -28.73 5.66
CA GLN A 491 -43.25 -28.39 7.08
C GLN A 491 -41.86 -28.75 7.64
N GLY A 492 -41.30 -29.91 7.28
CA GLY A 492 -39.96 -30.33 7.67
C GLY A 492 -38.87 -29.36 7.21
N ALA A 493 -38.95 -28.89 5.96
CA ALA A 493 -38.04 -27.85 5.45
C ALA A 493 -38.16 -26.54 6.23
N LEU A 494 -39.38 -26.08 6.53
CA LEU A 494 -39.61 -24.85 7.29
C LEU A 494 -39.15 -24.96 8.74
N ASP A 495 -39.39 -26.09 9.39
CA ASP A 495 -38.96 -26.34 10.77
C ASP A 495 -37.42 -26.38 10.86
N ALA A 496 -36.75 -26.97 9.86
CA ALA A 496 -35.30 -26.99 9.76
C ALA A 496 -34.71 -25.58 9.52
N LEU A 497 -35.30 -24.79 8.63
CA LEU A 497 -34.90 -23.39 8.44
C LEU A 497 -35.12 -22.54 9.72
N ALA A 498 -36.22 -22.77 10.44
CA ALA A 498 -36.49 -22.10 11.72
C ALA A 498 -35.53 -22.55 12.85
N ARG A 499 -34.99 -23.78 12.79
CA ARG A 499 -33.87 -24.19 13.65
C ARG A 499 -32.60 -23.43 13.27
N ALA A 500 -32.28 -23.32 11.98
CA ALA A 500 -31.10 -22.59 11.51
C ALA A 500 -31.14 -21.11 11.96
N GLU A 501 -32.30 -20.44 11.84
CA GLU A 501 -32.45 -19.06 12.30
C GLU A 501 -32.21 -18.91 13.82
N ARG A 502 -32.71 -19.85 14.63
CA ARG A 502 -32.49 -19.85 16.08
C ARG A 502 -31.03 -20.06 16.46
N GLU A 503 -30.32 -20.94 15.76
CA GLU A 503 -28.89 -21.15 16.00
C GLU A 503 -28.06 -19.93 15.60
N LEU A 504 -28.37 -19.30 14.46
CA LEU A 504 -27.74 -18.04 14.06
C LEU A 504 -28.02 -16.92 15.08
N ALA A 505 -29.23 -16.84 15.63
CA ALA A 505 -29.57 -15.86 16.66
C ALA A 505 -28.77 -16.05 17.96
N ARG A 506 -28.57 -17.30 18.39
CA ARG A 506 -27.73 -17.62 19.55
C ARG A 506 -26.27 -17.23 19.35
N VAL A 507 -25.72 -17.51 18.16
CA VAL A 507 -24.35 -17.12 17.82
C VAL A 507 -24.23 -15.60 17.78
N LYS A 508 -25.19 -14.91 17.18
CA LYS A 508 -25.25 -13.44 17.15
C LYS A 508 -25.24 -12.85 18.56
N GLU A 509 -26.07 -13.35 19.46
CA GLU A 509 -26.14 -12.84 20.84
C GLU A 509 -24.79 -12.98 21.58
N LYS A 510 -24.08 -14.10 21.38
CA LYS A 510 -22.74 -14.29 21.93
C LYS A 510 -21.74 -13.29 21.37
N LEU A 511 -21.74 -13.08 20.05
CA LEU A 511 -20.86 -12.11 19.40
C LEU A 511 -21.20 -10.66 19.82
N ASP A 512 -22.49 -10.33 19.97
CA ASP A 512 -22.93 -9.03 20.50
C ASP A 512 -22.45 -8.82 21.94
N GLN A 513 -22.47 -9.87 22.77
CA GLN A 513 -21.91 -9.81 24.11
C GLN A 513 -20.39 -9.62 24.08
N ALA A 514 -19.66 -10.38 23.25
CA ALA A 514 -18.22 -10.24 23.08
C ALA A 514 -17.82 -8.83 22.61
N ALA A 515 -18.59 -8.23 21.68
CA ALA A 515 -18.38 -6.86 21.21
C ALA A 515 -18.57 -5.83 22.33
N ARG A 516 -19.59 -6.00 23.18
CA ARG A 516 -19.81 -5.13 24.35
C ARG A 516 -18.71 -5.28 25.39
N GLU A 517 -18.26 -6.50 25.65
CA GLU A 517 -17.14 -6.77 26.56
C GLU A 517 -15.84 -6.17 26.02
N LEU A 518 -15.58 -6.26 24.71
CA LEU A 518 -14.41 -5.67 24.08
C LEU A 518 -14.42 -4.14 24.22
N ALA A 519 -15.55 -3.49 23.96
CA ALA A 519 -15.69 -2.05 24.14
C ALA A 519 -15.41 -1.62 25.59
N GLN A 520 -15.92 -2.36 26.57
CA GLN A 520 -15.64 -2.12 27.99
C GLN A 520 -14.15 -2.27 28.31
N VAL A 521 -13.51 -3.35 27.84
CA VAL A 521 -12.07 -3.58 28.07
C VAL A 521 -11.22 -2.49 27.41
N LYS A 522 -11.56 -2.04 26.19
CA LYS A 522 -10.87 -0.93 25.51
C LYS A 522 -11.02 0.38 26.30
N GLU A 523 -12.19 0.67 26.86
CA GLU A 523 -12.40 1.84 27.72
C GLU A 523 -11.53 1.75 29.01
N LEU A 524 -11.48 0.57 29.65
CA LEU A 524 -10.64 0.34 30.82
C LEU A 524 -9.15 0.54 30.50
N LEU A 525 -8.70 0.06 29.34
CA LEU A 525 -7.32 0.27 28.86
C LEU A 525 -7.00 1.76 28.69
N GLN A 526 -7.89 2.53 28.07
CA GLN A 526 -7.69 3.97 27.92
C GLN A 526 -7.56 4.69 29.27
N LYS A 527 -8.43 4.36 30.23
CA LYS A 527 -8.35 4.88 31.60
C LYS A 527 -7.04 4.48 32.29
N LEU A 528 -6.60 3.23 32.13
CA LEU A 528 -5.36 2.72 32.69
C LEU A 528 -4.13 3.41 32.11
N ILE A 529 -4.06 3.58 30.80
CA ILE A 529 -2.98 4.29 30.09
C ILE A 529 -2.83 5.73 30.65
N ALA A 530 -3.95 6.41 30.91
CA ALA A 530 -3.93 7.73 31.53
C ALA A 530 -3.38 7.70 32.97
N ILE A 531 -3.77 6.71 33.78
CA ILE A 531 -3.25 6.53 35.15
C ILE A 531 -1.75 6.24 35.13
N ILE A 532 -1.28 5.35 34.25
CA ILE A 532 0.15 5.04 34.09
C ILE A 532 0.93 6.29 33.72
N ALA A 533 0.46 7.05 32.73
CA ALA A 533 1.13 8.28 32.31
C ALA A 533 1.23 9.30 33.46
N ASP A 534 0.17 9.49 34.24
CA ASP A 534 0.20 10.40 35.40
C ASP A 534 1.13 9.91 36.52
N GLN A 535 1.15 8.59 36.76
CA GLN A 535 2.02 7.96 37.76
C GLN A 535 3.51 8.09 37.37
N GLN A 536 3.85 7.93 36.09
CA GLN A 536 5.20 8.16 35.57
C GLN A 536 5.64 9.63 35.77
N GLU A 537 4.73 10.60 35.58
CA GLU A 537 5.06 12.01 35.84
C GLU A 537 5.42 12.25 37.30
N LEU A 538 4.59 11.72 38.18
CA LEU A 538 4.75 11.87 39.61
C LEU A 538 6.04 11.18 40.09
N PHE A 539 6.37 10.03 39.50
CA PHE A 539 7.64 9.35 39.72
C PHE A 539 8.84 10.23 39.32
N ALA A 540 8.81 10.86 38.14
CA ALA A 540 9.89 11.74 37.70
C ALA A 540 10.10 12.94 38.64
N VAL A 541 9.01 13.56 39.12
CA VAL A 541 9.08 14.65 40.11
C VAL A 541 9.65 14.15 41.43
N THR A 542 9.19 12.99 41.90
CA THR A 542 9.66 12.38 43.16
C THR A 542 11.14 12.02 43.08
N THR A 543 11.61 11.56 41.92
CA THR A 543 13.01 11.23 41.65
C THR A 543 13.93 12.43 41.79
N ARG A 544 13.52 13.58 41.25
CA ARG A 544 14.25 14.84 41.42
C ARG A 544 14.29 15.30 42.89
N ALA A 545 13.21 15.07 43.64
CA ALA A 545 13.18 15.40 45.06
C ALA A 545 14.09 14.48 45.90
N ALA A 546 14.23 13.21 45.53
CA ALA A 546 15.02 12.21 46.26
C ALA A 546 16.54 12.41 46.18
N LEU A 547 17.02 13.14 45.17
CA LEU A 547 18.46 13.38 44.99
C LEU A 547 18.99 14.59 45.75
N LYS A 548 18.10 15.44 46.27
CA LYS A 548 18.44 16.62 47.08
C LYS A 548 18.89 16.21 48.48
N ALA A 549 19.91 16.89 49.01
CA ALA A 549 20.44 16.65 50.35
C ALA A 549 19.40 16.90 51.46
N GLU A 550 18.52 17.89 51.27
CA GLU A 550 17.32 18.11 52.06
C GLU A 550 16.09 18.10 51.13
N PRO A 551 15.25 17.05 51.20
CA PRO A 551 14.03 16.97 50.40
C PRO A 551 13.04 18.11 50.70
N PRO A 552 12.43 18.73 49.67
CA PRO A 552 11.37 19.71 49.87
C PRO A 552 10.11 19.08 50.46
N GLU A 553 9.18 19.90 50.94
CA GLU A 553 7.86 19.42 51.33
C GLU A 553 7.05 19.01 50.09
N MET A 554 6.51 17.79 50.09
CA MET A 554 5.86 17.16 48.93
C MET A 554 4.33 17.02 49.12
N SER A 555 3.72 17.95 49.85
CA SER A 555 2.28 17.94 50.14
C SER A 555 1.40 17.92 48.86
N PRO A 556 1.70 18.70 47.80
CA PRO A 556 0.98 18.62 46.52
C PRO A 556 1.12 17.26 45.82
N GLU A 557 2.32 16.68 45.81
CA GLU A 557 2.63 15.40 45.18
C GLU A 557 1.98 14.24 45.93
N ALA A 558 1.94 14.31 47.28
CA ALA A 558 1.20 13.37 48.10
C ALA A 558 -0.31 13.40 47.81
N ASN A 559 -0.89 14.58 47.57
CA ASN A 559 -2.30 14.71 47.18
C ASN A 559 -2.53 14.19 45.75
N ARG A 560 -1.61 14.44 44.82
CA ARG A 560 -1.67 13.85 43.46
C ARG A 560 -1.58 12.32 43.53
N GLN A 561 -0.74 11.76 44.40
CA GLN A 561 -0.62 10.33 44.63
C GLN A 561 -1.91 9.71 45.21
N LEU A 562 -2.62 10.44 46.08
CA LEU A 562 -3.93 10.03 46.62
C LEU A 562 -4.95 9.88 45.50
N VAL A 563 -5.11 10.92 44.68
CA VAL A 563 -6.08 10.94 43.58
C VAL A 563 -5.80 9.82 42.58
N LEU A 564 -4.52 9.53 42.30
CA LEU A 564 -4.14 8.39 41.46
C LEU A 564 -4.52 7.04 42.10
N GLY A 565 -4.31 6.87 43.40
CA GLY A 565 -4.74 5.68 44.12
C GLY A 565 -6.27 5.48 44.07
N GLU A 566 -7.05 6.55 44.25
CA GLU A 566 -8.52 6.53 44.17
C GLU A 566 -9.01 6.20 42.75
N ARG A 567 -8.43 6.82 41.72
CA ARG A 567 -8.73 6.51 40.31
C ARG A 567 -8.41 5.06 39.96
N THR A 568 -7.28 4.55 40.45
CA THR A 568 -6.88 3.14 40.25
C THR A 568 -7.86 2.19 40.93
N LYS A 569 -8.35 2.53 42.13
CA LYS A 569 -9.36 1.74 42.85
C LYS A 569 -10.75 1.78 42.18
N SER A 570 -11.14 2.92 41.61
CA SER A 570 -12.36 2.99 40.78
C SER A 570 -12.24 2.09 39.56
N LEU A 571 -11.10 2.17 38.86
CA LEU A 571 -10.84 1.35 37.68
C LEU A 571 -10.82 -0.15 38.02
N GLN A 572 -10.28 -0.50 39.19
CA GLN A 572 -10.29 -1.87 39.71
C GLN A 572 -11.72 -2.42 39.84
N GLN A 573 -12.66 -1.63 40.38
CA GLN A 573 -14.05 -2.05 40.52
C GLN A 573 -14.72 -2.27 39.16
N GLU A 574 -14.45 -1.40 38.19
CA GLU A 574 -14.97 -1.55 36.82
C GLU A 574 -14.36 -2.77 36.11
N ALA A 575 -13.11 -3.14 36.43
CA ALA A 575 -12.40 -4.27 35.84
C ALA A 575 -12.78 -5.65 36.43
N LEU A 576 -13.41 -5.71 37.62
CA LEU A 576 -13.71 -6.97 38.32
C LEU A 576 -14.45 -8.01 37.48
N LYS A 577 -15.41 -7.57 36.68
CA LYS A 577 -16.23 -8.44 35.83
C LYS A 577 -15.56 -8.75 34.48
N PRO A 578 -15.12 -7.77 33.69
CA PRO A 578 -14.54 -8.03 32.37
C PRO A 578 -13.12 -8.63 32.43
N CYS A 579 -12.32 -8.33 33.46
CA CYS A 579 -10.95 -8.83 33.62
C CYS A 579 -10.55 -8.98 35.11
N PRO A 580 -10.94 -10.07 35.79
CA PRO A 580 -10.66 -10.28 37.22
C PRO A 580 -9.18 -10.22 37.58
N LYS A 581 -8.31 -10.83 36.77
CA LYS A 581 -6.84 -10.79 36.98
C LYS A 581 -6.28 -9.37 36.86
N GLY A 582 -6.77 -8.60 35.89
CA GLY A 582 -6.41 -7.19 35.77
C GLY A 582 -6.82 -6.39 37.01
N ALA A 583 -8.01 -6.67 37.55
CA ALA A 583 -8.49 -6.03 38.78
C ALA A 583 -7.63 -6.35 40.02
N GLU A 584 -7.11 -7.58 40.16
CA GLU A 584 -6.19 -7.94 41.27
C GLU A 584 -4.90 -7.12 41.24
N PHE A 585 -4.32 -6.94 40.05
CA PHE A 585 -3.14 -6.10 39.85
C PHE A 585 -3.44 -4.63 40.13
N LEU A 586 -4.60 -4.11 39.70
CA LEU A 586 -5.01 -2.73 40.01
C LEU A 586 -5.20 -2.50 41.51
N ASP A 587 -5.76 -3.46 42.26
CA ASP A 587 -5.91 -3.36 43.72
C ASP A 587 -4.54 -3.27 44.41
N THR A 588 -3.61 -4.15 44.01
CA THR A 588 -2.23 -4.17 44.53
C THR A 588 -1.49 -2.88 44.18
N GLY A 589 -1.64 -2.38 42.94
CA GLY A 589 -1.08 -1.11 42.50
C GLY A 589 -1.60 0.07 43.32
N ALA A 590 -2.91 0.14 43.57
CA ALA A 590 -3.53 1.17 44.41
C ALA A 590 -3.02 1.12 45.86
N ALA A 591 -2.79 -0.07 46.42
CA ALA A 591 -2.19 -0.22 47.74
C ALA A 591 -0.76 0.35 47.79
N TYR A 592 0.07 0.07 46.79
CA TYR A 592 1.41 0.65 46.69
C TYR A 592 1.38 2.18 46.52
N MET A 593 0.41 2.73 45.78
CA MET A 593 0.21 4.18 45.68
C MET A 593 -0.14 4.81 47.03
N ALA A 594 -0.98 4.16 47.85
CA ALA A 594 -1.30 4.62 49.19
C ALA A 594 -0.05 4.62 50.10
N MET A 595 0.80 3.59 50.01
CA MET A 595 2.09 3.56 50.72
C MET A 595 3.04 4.65 50.22
N ALA A 596 3.12 4.90 48.91
CA ALA A 596 3.95 5.97 48.34
C ALA A 596 3.52 7.34 48.87
N ARG A 597 2.20 7.60 48.93
CA ARG A 597 1.65 8.82 49.51
C ARG A 597 2.10 9.03 50.95
N GLU A 598 2.03 8.00 51.78
CA GLU A 598 2.46 8.06 53.18
C GLU A 598 3.94 8.44 53.31
N GLN A 599 4.78 7.98 52.39
CA GLN A 599 6.19 8.33 52.39
C GLN A 599 6.45 9.76 51.90
N LEU A 600 5.67 10.24 50.93
CA LEU A 600 5.73 11.64 50.48
C LEU A 600 5.34 12.61 51.60
N THR A 601 4.31 12.31 52.40
CA THR A 601 3.93 13.15 53.55
C THR A 601 4.98 13.16 54.66
N ARG A 602 5.76 12.08 54.79
CA ARG A 602 6.89 11.96 55.72
C ARG A 602 8.19 12.60 55.21
N ARG A 603 8.17 13.27 54.05
CA ARG A 603 9.36 13.82 53.38
C ARG A 603 10.43 12.76 53.07
N ALA A 604 10.00 11.54 52.76
CA ALA A 604 10.86 10.40 52.38
C ALA A 604 10.68 10.05 50.89
N PRO A 605 11.11 10.92 49.95
CA PRO A 605 10.89 10.71 48.51
C PRO A 605 11.59 9.45 47.96
N SER A 606 12.73 9.03 48.53
CA SER A 606 13.41 7.79 48.11
C SER A 606 12.62 6.53 48.47
N GLU A 607 11.99 6.50 49.65
CA GLU A 607 11.09 5.40 50.03
C GLU A 607 9.80 5.43 49.20
N ALA A 608 9.30 6.63 48.89
CA ALA A 608 8.14 6.82 48.02
C ALA A 608 8.43 6.28 46.60
N GLN A 609 9.59 6.57 46.01
CA GLN A 609 9.98 6.02 44.70
C GLN A 609 9.94 4.50 44.67
N GLY A 610 10.45 3.83 45.71
CA GLY A 610 10.41 2.37 45.79
C GLY A 610 8.98 1.84 45.74
N LYS A 611 8.03 2.52 46.38
CA LYS A 611 6.60 2.17 46.33
C LYS A 611 5.94 2.54 45.00
N GLN A 612 6.31 3.67 44.39
CA GLN A 612 5.82 4.08 43.07
C GLN A 612 6.28 3.12 41.97
N THR A 613 7.48 2.57 42.08
CA THR A 613 8.04 1.55 41.17
C THR A 613 7.21 0.27 41.22
N LEU A 614 6.90 -0.20 42.43
CA LEU A 614 6.02 -1.35 42.62
C LEU A 614 4.61 -1.06 42.09
N ALA A 615 4.07 0.15 42.31
CA ALA A 615 2.78 0.54 41.75
C ALA A 615 2.78 0.50 40.21
N LEU A 616 3.79 1.08 39.54
CA LEU A 616 3.92 1.06 38.08
C LEU A 616 4.01 -0.37 37.54
N LYS A 617 4.79 -1.25 38.19
CA LYS A 617 4.89 -2.67 37.83
C LYS A 617 3.51 -3.36 37.83
N GLU A 618 2.72 -3.14 38.87
CA GLU A 618 1.36 -3.71 38.95
C GLU A 618 0.42 -3.11 37.90
N LEU A 619 0.50 -1.80 37.62
CA LEU A 619 -0.29 -1.18 36.56
C LEU A 619 0.02 -1.75 35.16
N TYR A 620 1.30 -2.01 34.85
CA TYR A 620 1.69 -2.65 33.59
C TYR A 620 1.22 -4.11 33.53
N ALA A 621 1.26 -4.83 34.65
CA ALA A 621 0.69 -6.18 34.73
C ALA A 621 -0.82 -6.17 34.46
N ALA A 622 -1.56 -5.23 35.06
CA ALA A 622 -2.98 -5.04 34.79
C ALA A 622 -3.26 -4.72 33.31
N ARG A 623 -2.43 -3.86 32.71
CA ARG A 623 -2.54 -3.49 31.29
C ARG A 623 -2.39 -4.71 30.38
N ARG A 624 -1.37 -5.53 30.61
CA ARG A 624 -1.15 -6.76 29.82
C ARG A 624 -2.33 -7.73 29.90
N GLU A 625 -2.94 -7.90 31.07
CA GLU A 625 -4.12 -8.77 31.21
C GLU A 625 -5.35 -8.20 30.49
N LEU A 626 -5.55 -6.89 30.52
CA LEU A 626 -6.61 -6.22 29.77
C LEU A 626 -6.37 -6.29 28.25
N GLU A 627 -5.14 -6.07 27.78
CA GLU A 627 -4.76 -6.21 26.36
C GLU A 627 -4.95 -7.65 25.89
N ARG A 628 -4.54 -8.64 26.70
CA ARG A 628 -4.76 -10.06 26.41
C ARG A 628 -6.25 -10.38 26.28
N LYS A 629 -7.07 -9.91 27.22
CA LYS A 629 -8.54 -10.12 27.17
C LYS A 629 -9.16 -9.42 25.96
N ALA A 630 -8.68 -8.24 25.58
CA ALA A 630 -9.11 -7.56 24.36
C ALA A 630 -8.76 -8.37 23.11
N GLY A 631 -7.55 -8.91 23.03
CA GLY A 631 -7.11 -9.80 21.94
C GLY A 631 -7.95 -11.07 21.84
N ASP A 632 -8.17 -11.76 22.97
CA ASP A 632 -9.03 -12.97 23.03
C ASP A 632 -10.45 -12.67 22.48
N LEU A 633 -11.01 -11.50 22.83
CA LEU A 633 -12.34 -11.07 22.36
C LEU A 633 -12.35 -10.64 20.88
N GLN A 634 -11.27 -10.03 20.38
CA GLN A 634 -11.14 -9.68 18.96
C GLN A 634 -11.03 -10.93 18.08
N GLU A 635 -10.27 -11.93 18.51
CA GLU A 635 -10.19 -13.23 17.84
C GLU A 635 -11.56 -13.91 17.79
N GLU A 636 -12.33 -13.86 18.89
CA GLU A 636 -13.70 -14.38 18.95
C GLU A 636 -14.66 -13.66 17.99
N LEU A 637 -14.47 -12.35 17.79
CA LEU A 637 -15.26 -11.54 16.84
C LEU A 637 -14.83 -11.72 15.38
N GLY A 638 -13.77 -12.49 15.12
CA GLY A 638 -13.18 -12.60 13.79
C GLY A 638 -12.62 -11.27 13.29
N GLU A 639 -12.41 -10.31 14.19
CA GLU A 639 -11.60 -9.12 13.96
C GLU A 639 -10.15 -9.59 13.99
N GLU A 640 -9.67 -10.18 12.88
CA GLU A 640 -8.22 -10.33 12.70
C GLU A 640 -7.62 -8.96 12.96
N SER A 641 -6.67 -8.92 13.90
CA SER A 641 -6.02 -7.73 14.44
C SER A 641 -5.98 -6.67 13.36
N GLU A 642 -6.85 -5.67 13.48
CA GLU A 642 -6.64 -4.40 12.80
C GLU A 642 -5.16 -4.10 13.01
N GLU A 643 -4.41 -3.85 11.93
CA GLU A 643 -3.15 -3.13 12.10
C GLU A 643 -3.50 -1.99 13.04
N PRO A 644 -2.87 -1.94 14.24
CA PRO A 644 -3.38 -1.11 15.30
C PRO A 644 -3.58 0.30 14.74
N GLU A 645 -4.69 0.97 15.08
CA GLU A 645 -4.91 2.39 14.75
C GLU A 645 -3.87 3.34 15.42
N GLY A 646 -2.68 2.82 15.70
CA GLY A 646 -1.51 3.50 16.21
C GLY A 646 -0.42 3.62 15.14
N PRO A 647 0.65 4.35 15.48
CA PRO A 647 1.87 4.43 14.68
C PRO A 647 2.36 3.05 14.21
N SER A 648 2.81 2.99 12.96
CA SER A 648 3.40 1.77 12.39
C SER A 648 4.61 1.29 13.21
N LEU A 649 5.01 0.03 13.07
CA LEU A 649 6.25 -0.46 13.70
C LEU A 649 7.48 0.36 13.23
N ASP A 650 7.41 1.05 12.09
CA ASP A 650 8.42 1.99 11.61
C ASP A 650 8.40 3.29 12.42
N ASP A 651 7.23 3.88 12.63
CA ASP A 651 7.05 5.06 13.49
C ASP A 651 7.51 4.79 14.94
N LEU A 652 7.21 3.60 15.47
CA LEU A 652 7.67 3.16 16.79
C LEU A 652 9.20 3.04 16.85
N SER A 653 9.83 2.51 15.78
CA SER A 653 11.30 2.45 15.70
C SER A 653 11.95 3.84 15.57
N ASP A 654 11.31 4.77 14.88
CA ASP A 654 11.80 6.15 14.72
C ASP A 654 11.80 6.91 16.05
N VAL A 655 10.75 6.75 16.86
CA VAL A 655 10.69 7.34 18.21
C VAL A 655 11.81 6.80 19.10
N LEU A 656 12.06 5.49 19.08
CA LEU A 656 13.16 4.89 19.83
C LEU A 656 14.54 5.35 19.32
N ALA A 657 14.71 5.47 17.99
CA ALA A 657 15.95 5.97 17.40
C ALA A 657 16.21 7.44 17.77
N ALA A 658 15.18 8.27 17.78
CA ALA A 658 15.25 9.66 18.22
C ALA A 658 15.61 9.78 19.71
N ALA A 659 15.08 8.89 20.56
CA ALA A 659 15.44 8.84 21.98
C ALA A 659 16.88 8.33 22.20
N GLN A 660 17.31 7.30 21.45
CA GLN A 660 18.68 6.80 21.51
C GLN A 660 19.71 7.87 21.11
N LYS A 661 19.37 8.70 20.11
CA LYS A 661 20.20 9.84 19.71
C LYS A 661 20.40 10.83 20.86
N ASP A 662 19.33 11.19 21.57
CA ASP A 662 19.40 12.11 22.71
C ASP A 662 20.21 11.51 23.87
N VAL A 663 20.11 10.19 24.13
CA VAL A 663 20.94 9.49 25.12
C VAL A 663 22.42 9.53 24.73
N ASN A 664 22.73 9.30 23.46
CA ASN A 664 24.10 9.37 22.96
C ASN A 664 24.65 10.81 23.04
N GLU A 665 23.82 11.82 22.79
CA GLU A 665 24.18 13.22 22.98
C GLU A 665 24.46 13.52 24.46
N ALA A 666 23.62 13.05 25.38
CA ALA A 666 23.86 13.19 26.82
C ALA A 666 25.19 12.55 27.24
N LEU A 667 25.47 11.32 26.77
CA LEU A 667 26.74 10.63 27.04
C LEU A 667 27.94 11.38 26.44
N ALA A 668 27.79 11.97 25.26
CA ALA A 668 28.83 12.79 24.65
C ALA A 668 29.10 14.07 25.45
N GLN A 669 28.05 14.76 25.93
CA GLN A 669 28.19 15.92 26.81
C GLN A 669 28.88 15.54 28.12
N LEU A 670 28.51 14.41 28.71
CA LEU A 670 29.16 13.88 29.92
C LEU A 670 30.64 13.52 29.70
N GLN A 671 31.06 13.25 28.45
CA GLN A 671 32.44 12.85 28.09
C GLN A 671 33.30 13.99 27.52
N GLN A 672 32.73 15.02 26.88
CA GLN A 672 33.48 16.01 26.08
C GLN A 672 34.15 17.15 26.86
N GLY A 673 33.99 17.23 28.18
CA GLY A 673 34.47 18.37 28.96
C GLY A 673 35.91 18.30 29.50
N ALA A 674 36.93 17.85 28.75
CA ALA A 674 38.36 17.93 29.21
C ALA A 674 39.46 17.56 28.19
N ALA A 675 39.16 16.70 27.21
CA ALA A 675 40.19 15.89 26.55
C ALA A 675 41.18 16.69 25.68
N ASN A 676 40.70 17.62 24.85
CA ASN A 676 41.56 18.32 23.88
C ASN A 676 42.50 19.34 24.54
N ALA A 677 42.06 20.04 25.58
CA ALA A 677 42.88 21.04 26.26
C ALA A 677 43.92 20.41 27.21
N MET A 678 43.61 19.26 27.81
CA MET A 678 44.59 18.47 28.58
C MET A 678 45.75 18.00 27.71
N GLN A 679 45.49 17.65 26.45
CA GLN A 679 46.53 17.24 25.52
C GLN A 679 47.48 18.39 25.15
N THR A 680 46.95 19.60 24.88
CA THR A 680 47.77 20.79 24.63
C THR A 680 48.67 21.14 25.81
N ILE A 681 48.17 21.06 27.05
CA ILE A 681 48.97 21.35 28.26
C ILE A 681 50.06 20.29 28.43
N ARG A 682 49.75 19.02 28.16
CA ARG A 682 50.70 17.91 28.25
C ARG A 682 51.85 18.09 27.25
N GLU A 683 51.53 18.41 26.00
CA GLU A 683 52.52 18.66 24.95
C GLU A 683 53.43 19.84 25.31
N LYS A 684 52.87 20.96 25.76
CA LYS A 684 53.68 22.12 26.18
C LYS A 684 54.52 21.83 27.42
N GLN A 685 53.99 21.08 28.41
CA GLN A 685 54.76 20.71 29.59
C GLN A 685 55.93 19.76 29.24
N GLN A 686 55.73 18.88 28.26
CA GLN A 686 56.76 17.96 27.77
C GLN A 686 57.86 18.71 26.99
N GLN A 687 57.51 19.81 26.32
CA GLN A 687 58.49 20.72 25.72
C GLN A 687 59.36 21.40 26.80
N VAL A 688 58.76 21.87 27.90
CA VAL A 688 59.52 22.47 29.02
C VAL A 688 60.51 21.47 29.63
N VAL A 689 60.10 20.21 29.80
CA VAL A 689 61.00 19.12 30.25
C VAL A 689 62.16 18.91 29.27
N THR A 690 61.88 18.93 27.96
CA THR A 690 62.88 18.75 26.91
C THR A 690 63.90 19.89 26.91
N ASP A 691 63.43 21.13 27.04
CA ASP A 691 64.29 22.32 27.09
C ASP A 691 65.16 22.34 28.36
N LEU A 692 64.62 21.90 29.51
CA LEU A 692 65.38 21.74 30.77
C LEU A 692 66.41 20.60 30.72
N SER A 693 66.33 19.70 29.74
CA SER A 693 67.23 18.55 29.59
C SER A 693 68.46 18.88 28.73
N GLN A 694 68.59 20.11 28.23
CA GLN A 694 69.70 20.49 27.36
C GLN A 694 71.06 20.49 28.10
N PRO A 695 72.15 19.99 27.48
CA PRO A 695 73.47 19.86 28.13
C PRO A 695 74.09 21.17 28.62
N SER A 696 73.67 22.31 28.05
CA SER A 696 74.10 23.67 28.40
C SER A 696 73.57 24.16 29.77
N LEU A 697 72.64 23.42 30.39
CA LEU A 697 71.93 23.77 31.61
C LEU A 697 72.24 22.78 32.75
N SER A 698 73.51 22.67 33.17
CA SER A 698 73.99 21.66 34.13
C SER A 698 74.08 22.11 35.60
N ALA A 699 73.30 23.12 36.03
CA ALA A 699 73.32 23.61 37.41
C ALA A 699 72.43 22.76 38.36
N PRO A 700 72.71 22.72 39.68
CA PRO A 700 71.86 22.01 40.65
C PRO A 700 70.39 22.49 40.65
N ALA A 701 70.16 23.78 40.43
CA ALA A 701 68.83 24.37 40.33
C ALA A 701 68.06 23.92 39.07
N THR A 702 68.75 23.66 37.95
CA THR A 702 68.12 23.14 36.73
C THR A 702 67.79 21.66 36.86
N ALA A 703 68.60 20.88 37.60
CA ALA A 703 68.27 19.50 37.93
C ALA A 703 67.01 19.36 38.80
N GLN A 704 66.78 20.27 39.75
CA GLN A 704 65.55 20.29 40.55
C GLN A 704 64.33 20.73 39.72
N ALA A 705 64.47 21.79 38.91
CA ALA A 705 63.41 22.24 38.01
C ALA A 705 62.95 21.14 37.05
N ARG A 706 63.90 20.35 36.52
CA ARG A 706 63.60 19.20 35.65
C ARG A 706 62.80 18.13 36.37
N ARG A 707 63.18 17.73 37.59
CA ARG A 707 62.45 16.72 38.37
C ARG A 707 61.01 17.14 38.66
N ASP A 708 60.80 18.39 39.00
CA ASP A 708 59.46 18.92 39.31
C ASP A 708 58.61 19.04 38.02
N ALA A 709 59.22 19.40 36.89
CA ALA A 709 58.56 19.41 35.57
C ALA A 709 58.20 17.99 35.08
N ASP A 710 59.07 17.00 35.30
CA ASP A 710 58.79 15.58 35.03
C ASP A 710 57.63 15.06 35.89
N ALA A 711 57.59 15.44 37.17
CA ALA A 711 56.49 15.11 38.07
C ALA A 711 55.15 15.70 37.59
N ALA A 712 55.17 16.91 36.99
CA ALA A 712 53.98 17.50 36.39
C ALA A 712 53.49 16.69 35.17
N VAL A 713 54.39 16.21 34.30
CA VAL A 713 54.01 15.36 33.14
C VAL A 713 53.38 14.04 33.60
N LEU A 714 53.94 13.41 34.64
CA LEU A 714 53.38 12.17 35.20
C LEU A 714 51.96 12.38 35.74
N LYS A 715 51.74 13.47 36.47
CA LYS A 715 50.43 13.82 37.04
C LYS A 715 49.40 14.24 35.99
N LEU A 716 49.81 14.96 34.94
CA LEU A 716 48.96 15.19 33.78
C LEU A 716 48.59 13.87 33.08
N GLY A 717 49.51 12.90 33.10
CA GLY A 717 49.29 11.56 32.56
C GLY A 717 48.27 10.72 33.32
N SER A 718 48.10 10.95 34.63
CA SER A 718 47.06 10.35 35.46
C SER A 718 45.77 11.19 35.54
N ALA A 719 45.63 12.22 34.69
CA ALA A 719 44.51 13.17 34.69
C ALA A 719 44.35 13.98 36.00
N GLU A 720 45.42 14.12 36.78
CA GLU A 720 45.46 14.88 38.03
C GLU A 720 45.87 16.33 37.80
N LEU A 721 44.95 17.15 37.28
CA LEU A 721 45.24 18.54 36.89
C LEU A 721 45.69 19.42 38.07
N ALA A 722 45.03 19.36 39.23
CA ALA A 722 45.41 20.19 40.38
C ALA A 722 46.79 19.81 40.97
N PRO A 723 47.11 18.53 41.22
CA PRO A 723 48.46 18.11 41.60
C PRO A 723 49.53 18.44 40.56
N ALA A 724 49.18 18.43 39.27
CA ALA A 724 50.07 18.80 38.18
C ALA A 724 50.39 20.30 38.17
N ILE A 725 49.40 21.17 38.37
CA ILE A 725 49.59 22.62 38.50
C ILE A 725 50.56 22.94 39.65
N GLU A 726 50.43 22.27 40.79
CA GLU A 726 51.36 22.44 41.92
C GLU A 726 52.78 22.00 41.58
N ALA A 727 52.95 20.90 40.83
CA ALA A 727 54.26 20.46 40.36
C ALA A 727 54.89 21.44 39.35
N MET A 728 54.08 22.02 38.46
CA MET A 728 54.53 23.06 37.52
C MET A 728 54.99 24.33 38.26
N LYS A 729 54.27 24.77 39.30
CA LYS A 729 54.66 25.90 40.14
C LYS A 729 55.96 25.64 40.89
N ALA A 730 56.16 24.41 41.38
CA ALA A 730 57.42 24.00 42.01
C ALA A 730 58.59 24.05 41.01
N ALA A 731 58.38 23.57 39.78
CA ALA A 731 59.36 23.65 38.70
C ALA A 731 59.73 25.11 38.39
N LEU A 732 58.74 26.01 38.27
CA LEU A 732 58.97 27.44 38.05
C LEU A 732 59.79 28.08 39.19
N ALA A 733 59.47 27.77 40.44
CA ALA A 733 60.22 28.28 41.60
C ALA A 733 61.68 27.79 41.64
N ALA A 734 61.96 26.57 41.14
CA ALA A 734 63.32 26.07 40.98
C ALA A 734 64.07 26.80 39.85
N MET A 735 63.41 27.10 38.73
CA MET A 735 63.98 27.89 37.63
C MET A 735 64.34 29.31 38.07
N ASP A 736 63.45 29.99 38.80
CA ASP A 736 63.69 31.35 39.30
C ASP A 736 64.89 31.44 40.26
N ARG A 737 65.10 30.40 41.09
CA ARG A 737 66.29 30.29 41.95
C ARG A 737 67.57 30.09 41.13
N GLY A 738 67.49 29.33 40.04
CA GLY A 738 68.59 29.17 39.08
C GLY A 738 68.95 30.45 38.34
N ILE A 739 67.95 31.26 37.98
CA ILE A 739 68.15 32.55 37.30
C ILE A 739 68.82 33.56 38.25
N LYS A 740 68.36 33.65 39.50
CA LYS A 740 68.92 34.57 40.52
C LYS A 740 70.35 34.25 40.96
N SER A 741 70.84 33.04 40.68
CA SER A 741 72.17 32.57 41.10
C SER A 741 73.25 32.64 40.00
N ARG A 742 72.94 33.14 38.80
CA ARG A 742 73.90 33.21 37.66
C ARG A 742 74.36 34.64 37.32
N VAL A 743 75.66 34.76 37.00
CA VAL A 743 76.31 35.84 36.25
C VAL A 743 76.09 35.59 34.74
N PRO A 744 75.90 36.62 33.89
CA PRO A 744 75.48 36.42 32.49
C PRO A 744 76.57 35.73 31.67
N ASP A 745 76.25 34.59 31.08
CA ASP A 745 77.01 34.00 29.98
C ASP A 745 76.07 33.85 28.78
N VAL A 746 76.45 34.51 27.68
CA VAL A 746 75.63 34.71 26.48
C VAL A 746 76.19 33.80 25.40
N SER A 747 75.65 32.58 25.29
CA SER A 747 75.83 31.76 24.09
C SER A 747 74.59 31.93 23.20
N GLU A 748 74.74 32.59 22.06
CA GLU A 748 73.69 32.72 21.05
C GLU A 748 73.31 31.34 20.48
N GLY A 749 72.03 30.97 20.61
CA GLY A 749 71.42 29.85 19.86
C GLY A 749 70.59 28.83 20.66
N ALA A 750 70.61 28.83 22.00
CA ALA A 750 69.79 27.94 22.83
C ALA A 750 68.83 28.74 23.73
N PRO A 751 67.61 28.25 24.03
CA PRO A 751 66.70 28.94 24.96
C PRO A 751 67.38 29.12 26.32
N ASN A 752 67.55 30.38 26.73
CA ASN A 752 68.12 30.69 28.04
C ASN A 752 67.10 30.37 29.15
N MET A 753 67.56 30.10 30.37
CA MET A 753 66.67 29.77 31.50
C MET A 753 65.46 30.73 31.69
N PRO A 754 65.59 32.06 31.46
CA PRO A 754 64.45 32.97 31.44
C PRO A 754 63.34 32.57 30.45
N THR A 755 63.69 32.21 29.21
CA THR A 755 62.69 31.77 28.20
C THR A 755 61.97 30.49 28.59
N ILE A 756 62.67 29.53 29.20
CA ILE A 756 62.05 28.28 29.68
C ILE A 756 61.09 28.55 30.85
N ALA A 757 61.46 29.46 31.75
CA ALA A 757 60.60 29.88 32.86
C ALA A 757 59.34 30.61 32.36
N ASP A 758 59.44 31.41 31.31
CA ASP A 758 58.28 32.07 30.69
C ASP A 758 57.35 31.05 29.99
N ASN A 759 57.92 30.07 29.27
CA ASN A 759 57.14 28.94 28.73
C ASN A 759 56.41 28.18 29.86
N GLN A 760 57.07 27.92 31.00
CA GLN A 760 56.45 27.26 32.15
C GLN A 760 55.31 28.08 32.77
N LYS A 761 55.42 29.42 32.83
CA LYS A 761 54.32 30.30 33.28
C LYS A 761 53.12 30.25 32.34
N GLU A 762 53.37 30.21 31.03
CA GLU A 762 52.31 30.08 30.04
C GLU A 762 51.55 28.76 30.25
N VAL A 763 52.27 27.65 30.44
CA VAL A 763 51.65 26.34 30.71
C VAL A 763 50.86 26.33 32.02
N ILE A 764 51.34 26.97 33.09
CA ILE A 764 50.60 27.13 34.35
C ILE A 764 49.31 27.93 34.13
N SER A 765 49.38 29.05 33.40
CA SER A 765 48.19 29.88 33.12
C SER A 765 47.15 29.15 32.28
N LEU A 766 47.59 28.35 31.30
CA LEU A 766 46.74 27.47 30.49
C LEU A 766 46.12 26.37 31.35
N ALA A 767 46.88 25.77 32.28
CA ALA A 767 46.38 24.75 33.19
C ALA A 767 45.38 25.29 34.24
N GLU A 768 45.61 26.49 34.78
CA GLU A 768 44.69 27.14 35.72
C GLU A 768 43.41 27.64 35.03
N SER A 769 43.54 28.24 33.86
CA SER A 769 42.38 28.63 33.04
C SER A 769 41.59 27.39 32.60
N LEU A 770 42.26 26.29 32.25
CA LEU A 770 41.60 25.03 31.96
C LEU A 770 40.93 24.46 33.21
N ALA A 771 41.53 24.50 34.39
CA ALA A 771 40.89 23.99 35.61
C ALA A 771 39.59 24.75 35.92
N GLN A 772 39.59 26.08 35.75
CA GLN A 772 38.40 26.91 35.93
C GLN A 772 37.38 26.71 34.80
N ALA A 773 37.84 26.58 33.56
CA ALA A 773 36.99 26.29 32.40
C ALA A 773 36.39 24.89 32.49
N MET A 774 37.12 23.89 32.98
CA MET A 774 36.65 22.53 33.20
C MET A 774 35.56 22.53 34.25
N LYS A 775 35.73 23.22 35.39
CA LYS A 775 34.69 23.31 36.42
C LYS A 775 33.37 23.92 35.90
N ASN A 776 33.47 24.97 35.09
CA ASN A 776 32.30 25.63 34.50
C ASN A 776 31.70 24.83 33.33
N ALA A 777 32.54 24.22 32.50
CA ALA A 777 32.14 23.38 31.38
C ALA A 777 31.52 22.07 31.86
N THR A 778 31.96 21.49 32.98
CA THR A 778 31.35 20.30 33.57
C THR A 778 29.96 20.58 34.09
N ALA A 779 29.71 21.73 34.73
CA ALA A 779 28.35 22.09 35.17
C ALA A 779 27.41 22.31 33.98
N ALA A 780 27.85 23.09 32.98
CA ALA A 780 27.07 23.32 31.76
C ALA A 780 26.84 22.03 30.93
N ALA A 781 27.81 21.12 30.91
CA ALA A 781 27.69 19.82 30.27
C ALA A 781 26.72 18.89 31.01
N MET A 782 26.72 18.92 32.35
CA MET A 782 25.76 18.19 33.18
C MET A 782 24.33 18.71 32.96
N ASP A 783 24.13 20.03 32.89
CA ASP A 783 22.83 20.62 32.59
C ASP A 783 22.34 20.26 31.17
N LYS A 784 23.24 20.26 30.18
CA LYS A 784 22.93 19.80 28.82
C LYS A 784 22.60 18.31 28.77
N ALA A 785 23.35 17.48 29.49
CA ALA A 785 23.07 16.06 29.61
C ALA A 785 21.72 15.80 30.30
N ALA A 786 21.37 16.56 31.33
CA ALA A 786 20.07 16.49 31.99
C ALA A 786 18.93 16.80 31.02
N ASN A 787 19.07 17.86 30.23
CA ASN A 787 18.08 18.25 29.22
C ASN A 787 17.93 17.20 28.11
N ALA A 788 19.03 16.61 27.65
CA ALA A 788 19.01 15.56 26.62
C ALA A 788 18.36 14.26 27.14
N LEU A 789 18.68 13.83 28.37
CA LEU A 789 18.02 12.67 28.98
C LEU A 789 16.53 12.92 29.25
N GLU A 790 16.15 14.13 29.65
CA GLU A 790 14.74 14.52 29.81
C GLU A 790 14.00 14.55 28.46
N ALA A 791 14.66 14.99 27.38
CA ALA A 791 14.10 14.95 26.03
C ALA A 791 13.87 13.51 25.56
N ALA A 792 14.83 12.61 25.80
CA ALA A 792 14.69 11.18 25.52
C ALA A 792 13.52 10.56 26.30
N SER A 793 13.41 10.87 27.59
CA SER A 793 12.31 10.42 28.47
C SER A 793 10.95 10.86 27.91
N LYS A 794 10.80 12.14 27.55
CA LYS A 794 9.55 12.66 26.97
C LYS A 794 9.16 11.99 25.66
N LYS A 795 10.13 11.59 24.82
CA LYS A 795 9.88 10.93 23.54
C LYS A 795 9.38 9.51 23.71
N ILE A 796 9.90 8.74 24.67
CA ILE A 796 9.49 7.34 24.87
C ILE A 796 8.32 7.18 25.86
N ARG A 797 7.97 8.21 26.62
CA ARG A 797 6.85 8.15 27.57
C ARG A 797 5.50 7.75 26.94
N PRO A 798 5.12 8.20 25.73
CA PRO A 798 3.93 7.69 25.03
C PRO A 798 4.02 6.19 24.69
N LEU A 799 5.23 5.66 24.48
CA LEU A 799 5.48 4.24 24.22
C LEU A 799 5.36 3.41 25.51
N SER A 800 6.04 3.82 26.59
CA SER A 800 5.99 3.11 27.88
C SER A 800 4.60 3.15 28.51
N SER A 801 3.87 4.27 28.39
CA SER A 801 2.49 4.38 28.88
C SER A 801 1.46 3.64 28.02
N GLY A 802 1.79 3.30 26.77
CA GLY A 802 0.86 2.62 25.85
C GLY A 802 -0.02 3.52 25.01
N LYS A 803 0.19 4.84 25.05
CA LYS A 803 -0.55 5.80 24.22
C LYS A 803 -0.34 5.62 22.72
N MET A 804 0.77 4.99 22.33
CA MET A 804 1.14 4.71 20.93
C MET A 804 0.74 3.28 20.49
N GLY A 805 -0.12 2.60 21.24
CA GLY A 805 -0.58 1.24 20.95
C GLY A 805 0.24 0.15 21.64
N PRO A 806 -0.13 -1.13 21.44
CA PRO A 806 0.56 -2.27 22.04
C PRO A 806 1.93 -2.48 21.38
N LEU A 807 2.96 -2.62 22.21
CA LEU A 807 4.30 -3.00 21.77
C LEU A 807 4.47 -4.53 21.88
N PRO A 808 5.37 -5.15 21.10
CA PRO A 808 5.77 -6.54 21.36
C PRO A 808 6.18 -6.70 22.83
N GLY A 809 5.77 -7.79 23.49
CA GLY A 809 5.92 -7.92 24.95
C GLY A 809 7.37 -7.78 25.44
N SER A 810 8.35 -8.24 24.66
CA SER A 810 9.77 -8.04 24.93
C SER A 810 10.22 -6.60 24.71
N ALA A 811 9.70 -5.90 23.69
CA ALA A 811 9.99 -4.48 23.47
C ALA A 811 9.38 -3.59 24.56
N GLN A 812 8.17 -3.92 25.02
CA GLN A 812 7.46 -3.13 26.02
C GLN A 812 8.22 -3.09 27.36
N ALA A 813 8.67 -4.25 27.85
CA ALA A 813 9.41 -4.32 29.11
C ALA A 813 10.72 -3.50 29.05
N GLU A 814 11.40 -3.53 27.91
CA GLU A 814 12.63 -2.77 27.68
C GLU A 814 12.36 -1.25 27.61
N VAL A 815 11.27 -0.83 26.98
CA VAL A 815 10.88 0.60 26.95
C VAL A 815 10.47 1.10 28.34
N GLU A 816 9.82 0.26 29.14
CA GLU A 816 9.47 0.57 30.54
C GLU A 816 10.73 0.74 31.41
N ALA A 817 11.71 -0.15 31.28
CA ALA A 817 13.00 -0.05 32.00
C ALA A 817 13.82 1.17 31.54
N ALA A 818 13.85 1.45 30.23
CA ALA A 818 14.51 2.63 29.69
C ALA A 818 13.92 3.93 30.26
N GLN A 819 12.60 4.01 30.42
CA GLN A 819 11.93 5.19 30.98
C GLN A 819 12.41 5.49 32.41
N GLU A 820 12.51 4.45 33.26
CA GLU A 820 12.97 4.59 34.65
C GLU A 820 14.44 5.07 34.74
N ASP A 821 15.32 4.51 33.90
CA ASP A 821 16.72 4.88 33.84
C ASP A 821 16.93 6.30 33.28
N LEU A 822 16.12 6.73 32.30
CA LEU A 822 16.19 8.10 31.76
C LEU A 822 15.76 9.14 32.80
N ASP A 823 14.67 8.88 33.53
CA ASP A 823 14.19 9.80 34.57
C ASP A 823 15.20 9.89 35.73
N SER A 824 15.80 8.77 36.12
CA SER A 824 16.88 8.72 37.12
C SER A 824 18.15 9.43 36.64
N GLY A 825 18.55 9.22 35.39
CA GLY A 825 19.73 9.82 34.79
C GLY A 825 19.60 11.33 34.61
N ALA A 826 18.45 11.82 34.14
CA ALA A 826 18.17 13.24 34.00
C ALA A 826 18.21 13.96 35.35
N ALA A 827 17.65 13.34 36.39
CA ALA A 827 17.67 13.88 37.74
C ALA A 827 19.09 13.90 38.33
N ALA A 828 19.88 12.83 38.15
CA ALA A 828 21.27 12.77 38.61
C ALA A 828 22.17 13.79 37.88
N ALA A 829 21.93 14.02 36.58
CA ALA A 829 22.64 15.04 35.81
C ALA A 829 22.28 16.46 36.29
N GLY A 830 21.01 16.74 36.56
CA GLY A 830 20.55 18.04 37.07
C GLY A 830 21.11 18.39 38.45
N ASP A 831 21.39 17.39 39.29
CA ASP A 831 22.05 17.55 40.59
C ASP A 831 23.59 17.42 40.52
N HIS A 832 24.15 17.47 39.31
CA HIS A 832 25.60 17.44 39.02
C HIS A 832 26.31 16.16 39.51
N LYS A 833 25.58 15.05 39.65
CA LYS A 833 26.11 13.73 40.03
C LYS A 833 26.50 12.91 38.80
N GLY A 834 27.56 13.35 38.13
CA GLY A 834 28.00 12.80 36.83
C GLY A 834 28.15 11.29 36.73
N GLY A 835 28.74 10.63 37.75
CA GLY A 835 28.92 9.17 37.73
C GLY A 835 27.60 8.39 37.77
N GLN A 836 26.60 8.90 38.50
CA GLN A 836 25.26 8.30 38.55
C GLN A 836 24.48 8.58 37.26
N ALA A 837 24.56 9.82 36.77
CA ALA A 837 23.97 10.22 35.49
C ALA A 837 24.49 9.38 34.32
N GLN A 838 25.80 9.15 34.26
CA GLN A 838 26.44 8.35 33.23
C GLN A 838 26.01 6.88 33.30
N SER A 839 25.95 6.29 34.51
CA SER A 839 25.53 4.90 34.66
C SER A 839 24.06 4.69 34.24
N SER A 840 23.17 5.60 34.65
CA SER A 840 21.75 5.53 34.26
C SER A 840 21.56 5.77 32.76
N ALA A 841 22.26 6.73 32.15
CA ALA A 841 22.21 6.97 30.71
C ALA A 841 22.70 5.76 29.89
N GLN A 842 23.72 5.04 30.38
CA GLN A 842 24.21 3.81 29.73
C GLN A 842 23.18 2.67 29.78
N LYS A 843 22.50 2.46 30.91
CA LYS A 843 21.45 1.44 31.03
C LYS A 843 20.24 1.78 30.17
N ALA A 844 19.80 3.04 30.19
CA ALA A 844 18.75 3.52 29.30
C ALA A 844 19.06 3.23 27.82
N GLY A 845 20.29 3.53 27.38
CA GLY A 845 20.73 3.23 26.00
C GLY A 845 20.74 1.73 25.67
N GLN A 846 21.04 0.85 26.64
CA GLN A 846 20.98 -0.60 26.44
C GLN A 846 19.54 -1.09 26.28
N HIS A 847 18.64 -0.61 27.14
CA HIS A 847 17.22 -0.97 27.10
C HIS A 847 16.55 -0.47 25.80
N LEU A 848 16.85 0.76 25.36
CA LEU A 848 16.35 1.28 24.08
C LEU A 848 16.82 0.46 22.88
N ALA A 849 18.08 0.02 22.87
CA ALA A 849 18.62 -0.84 21.82
C ALA A 849 17.95 -2.24 21.82
N GLN A 850 17.68 -2.81 23.01
CA GLN A 850 16.98 -4.09 23.14
C GLN A 850 15.52 -3.98 22.68
N ALA A 851 14.84 -2.88 23.00
CA ALA A 851 13.50 -2.59 22.49
C ALA A 851 13.47 -2.49 20.95
N GLN A 852 14.44 -1.83 20.34
CA GLN A 852 14.57 -1.76 18.88
C GLN A 852 14.79 -3.14 18.25
N ALA A 853 15.64 -3.97 18.86
CA ALA A 853 15.88 -5.34 18.40
C ALA A 853 14.61 -6.20 18.49
N ALA A 854 13.85 -6.08 19.58
CA ALA A 854 12.58 -6.77 19.76
C ALA A 854 11.52 -6.33 18.73
N ILE A 855 11.44 -5.04 18.41
CA ILE A 855 10.57 -4.54 17.33
C ILE A 855 11.02 -5.07 15.96
N ALA A 856 12.33 -5.10 15.68
CA ALA A 856 12.85 -5.65 14.43
C ALA A 856 12.55 -7.15 14.27
N LEU A 857 12.64 -7.92 15.36
CA LEU A 857 12.25 -9.34 15.40
C LEU A 857 10.75 -9.51 15.13
N ALA A 858 9.91 -8.69 15.76
CA ALA A 858 8.46 -8.69 15.51
C ALA A 858 8.12 -8.34 14.05
N LYS A 859 8.82 -7.36 13.44
CA LYS A 859 8.68 -7.03 12.01
C LYS A 859 9.00 -8.20 11.08
N SER A 860 9.90 -9.10 11.50
CA SER A 860 10.28 -10.28 10.72
C SER A 860 9.33 -11.48 10.87
N GLY A 861 8.21 -11.33 11.62
CA GLY A 861 7.25 -12.41 11.87
C GLY A 861 7.75 -13.48 12.84
N LEU A 862 8.89 -13.24 13.50
CA LEU A 862 9.48 -14.08 14.53
C LEU A 862 9.15 -13.48 15.90
N SER A 863 7.90 -13.55 16.32
CA SER A 863 7.52 -13.14 17.68
C SER A 863 8.08 -14.13 18.71
N SER A 864 8.69 -13.59 19.77
CA SER A 864 9.35 -14.33 20.86
C SER A 864 8.37 -15.00 21.84
N ASP A 865 7.08 -15.04 21.56
CA ASP A 865 6.06 -15.57 22.48
C ASP A 865 6.16 -17.09 22.68
N GLY A 866 6.96 -17.79 21.87
CA GLY A 866 7.22 -19.22 22.00
C GLY A 866 8.25 -19.64 23.07
N GLN A 867 9.00 -18.72 23.68
CA GLN A 867 10.18 -19.10 24.49
C GLN A 867 10.06 -18.90 26.01
N GLN A 868 8.99 -18.30 26.51
CA GLN A 868 8.76 -18.18 27.97
C GLN A 868 7.84 -19.26 28.56
N GLN A 869 7.30 -20.17 27.74
CA GLN A 869 6.46 -21.28 28.21
C GLN A 869 7.19 -22.61 28.43
N ALA A 870 8.51 -22.69 28.23
CA ALA A 870 9.27 -23.95 28.30
C ALA A 870 10.09 -24.17 29.59
N ALA A 871 9.95 -23.32 30.62
CA ALA A 871 10.77 -23.44 31.84
C ALA A 871 10.03 -24.01 33.07
N ASN A 872 8.76 -24.42 32.97
CA ASN A 872 8.06 -25.02 34.11
C ASN A 872 6.95 -26.00 33.69
N SER A 873 7.33 -27.18 33.20
CA SER A 873 6.51 -28.39 33.33
C SER A 873 7.38 -29.64 33.15
N GLN A 874 7.91 -30.11 34.27
CA GLN A 874 8.51 -31.43 34.39
C GLN A 874 7.36 -32.45 34.51
N GLY A 875 7.16 -33.33 33.52
CA GLY A 875 6.05 -34.29 33.60
C GLY A 875 5.87 -35.25 32.41
N GLN A 876 6.70 -36.29 32.40
CA GLN A 876 6.42 -37.68 31.94
C GLN A 876 5.85 -37.93 30.53
N GLY A 877 6.58 -38.75 29.77
CA GLY A 877 6.31 -39.00 28.36
C GLY A 877 5.24 -40.05 28.07
N LYS A 878 4.95 -40.20 26.77
CA LYS A 878 4.64 -41.48 26.12
C LYS A 878 4.84 -41.37 24.61
N GLN A 879 5.85 -42.13 24.18
CA GLN A 879 6.10 -42.81 22.91
C GLN A 879 5.36 -42.44 21.60
N ALA A 880 6.20 -42.41 20.57
CA ALA A 880 5.90 -42.41 19.14
C ALA A 880 5.21 -43.69 18.66
N GLY A 881 4.23 -43.52 17.77
CA GLY A 881 3.59 -44.59 17.00
C GLY A 881 3.74 -44.36 15.49
N GLN A 882 4.54 -45.21 14.85
CA GLN A 882 4.58 -45.40 13.39
C GLN A 882 3.28 -46.05 12.90
N GLY A 883 2.80 -45.69 11.69
CA GLY A 883 1.62 -46.33 11.10
C GLY A 883 1.28 -45.97 9.65
N ARG A 884 2.08 -46.49 8.70
CA ARG A 884 1.73 -46.99 7.35
C ARG A 884 0.63 -46.31 6.51
N THR A 885 1.09 -45.82 5.35
CA THR A 885 0.52 -45.94 3.99
C THR A 885 -0.53 -47.05 3.76
N LYS A 886 -1.66 -46.69 3.14
CA LYS A 886 -2.39 -47.58 2.23
C LYS A 886 -2.90 -46.84 0.98
N ARG A 887 -2.59 -47.49 -0.13
CA ARG A 887 -2.92 -47.27 -1.53
C ARG A 887 -4.36 -47.76 -1.78
N SER A 888 -5.16 -47.04 -2.58
CA SER A 888 -6.27 -47.64 -3.31
C SER A 888 -6.34 -47.08 -4.74
N GLN A 889 -6.22 -48.02 -5.67
CA GLN A 889 -6.41 -47.94 -7.12
C GLN A 889 -7.81 -47.40 -7.48
N GLN A 890 -7.89 -46.51 -8.47
CA GLN A 890 -8.22 -46.77 -9.88
C GLN A 890 -9.71 -47.06 -10.12
N SER A 891 -10.42 -46.05 -10.65
CA SER A 891 -11.67 -46.23 -11.40
C SER A 891 -11.64 -45.30 -12.62
N GLN A 892 -11.70 -45.92 -13.80
CA GLN A 892 -11.85 -45.29 -15.11
C GLN A 892 -13.29 -44.78 -15.34
N PRO A 893 -13.50 -43.89 -16.32
CA PRO A 893 -14.67 -43.01 -16.42
C PRO A 893 -15.89 -43.68 -17.07
N GLY A 894 -17.09 -43.37 -16.55
CA GLY A 894 -18.39 -43.70 -17.13
C GLY A 894 -18.84 -42.69 -18.21
N PRO A 895 -19.86 -43.04 -19.02
CA PRO A 895 -19.95 -42.68 -20.44
C PRO A 895 -20.62 -41.33 -20.74
N LYS A 896 -20.30 -40.83 -21.94
CA LYS A 896 -20.97 -39.72 -22.65
C LYS A 896 -22.48 -39.94 -22.70
N GLY A 897 -23.23 -38.99 -22.16
CA GLY A 897 -24.66 -38.81 -22.39
C GLY A 897 -24.92 -38.05 -23.69
N ASP A 898 -25.79 -38.62 -24.48
CA ASP A 898 -26.17 -38.36 -25.84
C ASP A 898 -27.26 -37.29 -25.90
N GLY A 899 -26.91 -36.13 -26.49
CA GLY A 899 -27.86 -35.06 -26.74
C GLY A 899 -28.92 -35.49 -27.74
N LYS A 900 -30.17 -35.62 -27.25
CA LYS A 900 -31.42 -35.57 -28.01
C LYS A 900 -32.57 -35.49 -27.01
N GLU A 901 -33.31 -34.39 -27.10
CA GLU A 901 -34.78 -34.27 -26.98
C GLU A 901 -35.16 -32.91 -26.39
N GLY A 902 -35.43 -31.97 -27.30
CA GLY A 902 -36.24 -30.80 -27.00
C GLY A 902 -37.72 -31.16 -27.09
N ASN A 903 -38.55 -30.48 -26.27
CA ASN A 903 -39.95 -30.31 -26.60
C ASN A 903 -40.48 -28.99 -26.03
N TRP A 904 -40.46 -27.94 -26.86
CA TRP A 904 -41.19 -26.70 -26.66
C TRP A 904 -42.57 -26.84 -27.30
N ARG A 905 -43.65 -26.81 -26.51
CA ARG A 905 -44.99 -26.37 -26.95
C ARG A 905 -45.77 -25.76 -25.78
N GLY A 906 -46.22 -24.52 -25.94
CA GLY A 906 -47.20 -23.88 -25.06
C GLY A 906 -47.36 -22.37 -25.28
N GLN A 907 -48.51 -21.97 -25.81
CA GLN A 907 -48.94 -20.64 -26.27
C GLN A 907 -49.20 -19.58 -25.18
N GLY A 908 -48.78 -18.33 -25.43
CA GLY A 908 -49.62 -17.12 -25.38
C GLY A 908 -49.98 -16.45 -24.03
N GLY A 909 -49.81 -15.12 -23.96
CA GLY A 909 -50.51 -14.24 -23.02
C GLY A 909 -49.84 -12.88 -22.78
N ALA A 910 -50.49 -11.81 -23.22
CA ALA A 910 -50.08 -10.40 -23.06
C ALA A 910 -50.71 -9.75 -21.80
N ASP A 911 -50.15 -8.58 -21.42
CA ASP A 911 -50.66 -7.51 -20.53
C ASP A 911 -50.34 -7.47 -19.02
N GLY A 912 -49.28 -6.71 -18.68
CA GLY A 912 -49.14 -5.72 -17.57
C GLY A 912 -49.00 -6.19 -16.10
N PRO A 913 -48.43 -5.37 -15.16
CA PRO A 913 -48.13 -3.94 -15.21
C PRO A 913 -46.68 -3.52 -14.86
N THR A 914 -46.39 -2.26 -15.17
CA THR A 914 -45.23 -1.46 -14.78
C THR A 914 -45.04 -1.34 -13.27
N GLU A 915 -43.84 -1.64 -12.77
CA GLU A 915 -43.34 -1.08 -11.50
C GLU A 915 -42.02 -0.35 -11.72
N THR A 916 -42.07 0.93 -11.40
CA THR A 916 -40.98 1.89 -11.30
C THR A 916 -40.06 1.52 -10.14
N ALA A 917 -38.84 1.04 -10.43
CA ALA A 917 -37.77 0.96 -9.45
C ALA A 917 -36.91 2.23 -9.56
N SER A 918 -37.24 3.21 -8.73
CA SER A 918 -36.43 4.36 -8.40
C SER A 918 -35.17 3.92 -7.63
N GLY A 919 -34.05 3.80 -8.33
CA GLY A 919 -32.70 3.74 -7.78
C GLY A 919 -31.85 4.82 -8.44
N GLY A 920 -31.42 5.82 -7.67
CA GLY A 920 -30.87 7.08 -8.17
C GLY A 920 -29.52 6.93 -8.88
N SER A 921 -29.55 6.87 -10.22
CA SER A 921 -28.41 7.21 -11.08
C SER A 921 -28.50 8.71 -11.44
N ARG A 922 -27.48 9.48 -11.06
CA ARG A 922 -27.38 10.94 -11.26
C ARG A 922 -27.34 11.38 -12.74
N PHE A 923 -27.43 10.47 -13.70
CA PHE A 923 -27.31 10.76 -15.15
C PHE A 923 -28.62 10.63 -15.94
N LEU A 924 -29.69 10.09 -15.35
CA LEU A 924 -30.96 9.86 -16.05
C LEU A 924 -31.85 11.11 -16.16
N GLY A 925 -31.54 12.19 -15.43
CA GLY A 925 -32.32 13.43 -15.41
C GLY A 925 -31.92 14.50 -16.43
N LEU A 926 -30.88 14.28 -17.24
CA LEU A 926 -30.35 15.32 -18.13
C LEU A 926 -31.13 15.40 -19.46
N PRO A 927 -31.40 16.62 -19.98
CA PRO A 927 -31.97 16.82 -21.31
C PRO A 927 -31.15 16.12 -22.40
N ALA A 928 -31.81 15.67 -23.48
CA ALA A 928 -31.18 14.89 -24.56
C ALA A 928 -29.94 15.59 -25.18
N ARG A 929 -29.91 16.92 -25.17
CA ARG A 929 -28.76 17.72 -25.64
C ARG A 929 -27.53 17.60 -24.74
N ASP A 930 -27.73 17.50 -23.43
CA ASP A 930 -26.65 17.38 -22.45
C ASP A 930 -26.16 15.93 -22.35
N ARG A 931 -27.05 14.95 -22.55
CA ARG A 931 -26.66 13.54 -22.76
C ARG A 931 -25.83 13.36 -24.04
N ALA A 932 -26.21 14.04 -25.13
CA ALA A 932 -25.43 14.02 -26.37
C ALA A 932 -24.08 14.73 -26.21
N ALA A 933 -24.00 15.81 -25.43
CA ALA A 933 -22.74 16.48 -25.13
C ALA A 933 -21.79 15.61 -24.26
N ILE A 934 -22.33 14.86 -23.31
CA ILE A 934 -21.58 13.91 -22.47
C ILE A 934 -21.16 12.66 -23.29
N GLN A 935 -22.01 12.13 -24.17
CA GLN A 935 -21.63 11.06 -25.09
C GLN A 935 -20.60 11.52 -26.14
N GLN A 936 -20.65 12.79 -26.55
CA GLN A 936 -19.68 13.38 -27.46
C GLN A 936 -18.33 13.63 -26.78
N SER A 937 -18.30 13.97 -25.48
CA SER A 937 -17.05 14.06 -24.71
C SER A 937 -16.48 12.70 -24.29
N GLN A 938 -17.30 11.63 -24.26
CA GLN A 938 -16.85 10.26 -24.00
C GLN A 938 -16.23 9.57 -25.23
N GLY A 939 -16.39 10.16 -26.42
CA GLY A 939 -15.75 9.72 -27.67
C GLY A 939 -14.54 10.58 -28.09
N GLU A 940 -14.14 11.57 -27.29
CA GLU A 940 -12.90 12.29 -27.54
C GLU A 940 -11.72 11.35 -27.21
N ALA A 941 -10.87 11.13 -28.21
CA ALA A 941 -9.65 10.35 -28.07
C ALA A 941 -8.85 10.82 -26.86
N TYR A 942 -8.13 9.88 -26.23
CA TYR A 942 -6.99 10.14 -25.33
C TYR A 942 -6.38 11.49 -25.69
N PRO A 943 -6.25 12.48 -24.79
CA PRO A 943 -5.62 13.73 -25.15
C PRO A 943 -4.12 13.48 -25.36
N GLN A 944 -3.79 12.98 -26.55
CA GLN A 944 -2.45 12.82 -27.13
C GLN A 944 -1.71 14.15 -27.14
N GLU A 945 -2.40 15.27 -26.90
CA GLU A 945 -1.81 16.59 -26.76
C GLU A 945 -0.94 16.70 -25.49
N TYR A 946 -1.26 16.03 -24.38
CA TYR A 946 -0.49 16.18 -23.12
C TYR A 946 0.75 15.27 -23.02
N GLY A 947 0.74 14.12 -23.68
CA GLY A 947 1.85 13.15 -23.66
C GLY A 947 3.19 13.75 -24.11
N PRO A 948 3.25 14.41 -25.28
CA PRO A 948 4.46 15.07 -25.76
C PRO A 948 4.95 16.20 -24.85
N PHE A 949 4.05 16.94 -24.18
CA PHE A 949 4.43 18.00 -23.24
C PHE A 949 5.05 17.44 -21.95
N VAL A 950 4.49 16.35 -21.43
CA VAL A 950 5.02 15.64 -20.25
C VAL A 950 6.36 14.98 -20.59
N GLU A 951 6.46 14.33 -21.76
CA GLU A 951 7.67 13.65 -22.25
C GLU A 951 8.81 14.63 -22.52
N GLN A 952 8.56 15.71 -23.27
CA GLN A 952 9.58 16.71 -23.60
C GLN A 952 10.07 17.43 -22.34
N TYR A 953 9.21 17.63 -21.36
CA TYR A 953 9.60 18.26 -20.11
C TYR A 953 10.36 17.31 -19.17
N LEU A 954 9.92 16.07 -18.99
CA LEU A 954 10.63 15.11 -18.14
C LEU A 954 12.01 14.76 -18.72
N ARG A 955 12.14 14.75 -20.05
CA ARG A 955 13.42 14.69 -20.75
C ARG A 955 14.29 15.91 -20.47
N ASN A 956 13.74 17.12 -20.57
CA ASN A 956 14.45 18.36 -20.22
C ASN A 956 14.89 18.38 -18.74
N LEU A 957 14.08 17.87 -17.82
CA LEU A 957 14.42 17.79 -16.39
C LEU A 957 15.51 16.76 -16.13
N SER A 958 15.52 15.66 -16.90
CA SER A 958 16.55 14.64 -16.86
C SER A 958 17.89 15.12 -17.41
N ASP A 959 17.87 16.00 -18.43
CA ASP A 959 19.06 16.58 -19.06
C ASP A 959 19.62 17.78 -18.26
N GLN A 960 18.78 18.46 -17.46
CA GLN A 960 19.16 19.64 -16.66
C GLN A 960 19.76 19.30 -15.28
N ALA A 961 19.63 18.05 -14.82
CA ALA A 961 20.08 17.62 -13.48
C ALA A 961 21.49 16.98 -13.46
N GLU A 962 22.18 16.88 -14.59
CA GLU A 962 23.58 16.47 -14.63
C GLU A 962 24.48 17.71 -14.42
N PRO A 963 25.26 17.78 -13.32
CA PRO A 963 26.35 18.73 -13.25
C PRO A 963 27.41 18.31 -14.28
N LYS A 964 27.84 19.25 -15.12
CA LYS A 964 29.12 19.12 -15.83
C LYS A 964 30.27 19.40 -14.88
#